data_AF-A0A1G3YYM4-F1
#
_entry.id   AF-A0A1G3YYM4-F1
#
_cell.length_a   1.000
_cell.length_b   1.000
_cell.length_c   1.000
_cell.angle_alpha   90.00
_cell.angle_beta   90.00
_cell.angle_gamma   90.00
#
_symmetry.space_group_name_H-M   'P 1'
#
loop_
_entity.id
_entity.type
_entity.pdbx_description
1 polymer ?
#
loop_
_entity_poly.entity_id
_entity_poly.type
_entity_poly.pdbx_seq_one_letter_code
_entity_poly.pdbx_strand_id
1 'polypeptide(L)'
;MDLIIPSFIGGIEAGVNLQFLDTSTTSAIYQLTATAVVTSAGKVERVAMVSASVTIQQVMTIVAADTAAAVSSSISDPTQRAEAVASTLGAAVTALNGVSSVSSANVGNCVKAMVQGAVESSLVGEDNPASLVQAITAGAMVAAAGLDTVDAAVVNAIAGQVISAVSAGVATAATNDTSIASGATEILTAVAAGVTKANADTTVEIVIDSAGVGSAISDGIGSGSNITAPTETEIGAVISETAPVAVATANPATLSAAGSVSLSGTGSTASGVEYLWVQVGGPAVTITGEASLSASVALSLEGTYVFNLRVSNVGGYLSASDDATIILDIPAAQTESAAYMIQQGISALGSKNFDGARTSFHSALAKDPADADAMAWSAFMDMAALSIQTDIVSLMKTRIGLAGYPSTLNELLSDTWFDQTWYGTSEELVADEYGDYIRGTFTPTSAYQDRYMYIYDKYGNYVQSGNGTFAPSATGLDYVYEGSVSFDTTNLTKYDWDDVLDLTKTTLLPRLQTPSTFNFLVTDTGNPEGSVQSYVMVLLANVLSRNPAGLNDAIDLVLSGAYGTAFEAIYTSIMGMDNSKFIAVPTALIQAYSGGEVPEGTTIQIGVPELKLFAAQMKMQKSFLQLLASYNMTYPVSAFGSIDMDSDLDTDMDGLPDSVESLMASTPNPVEAGFLGDRSQTTRTAAKTSMLAALDALASPLTAMTEAHFKELVTVSASAFEYPQDYLDIIAAEDEVALQAAEYAVQAKAEAAKLATAISGGTAMALDMDEDGVDDSSFNPAALYASAIFSLPNLFETTTTGFQVYGADYYYYGEIDMSTVATATSSSECILLKLKEDSFEALYPGSYDMFALTYQPVDAAGNYYIPLGGAGSPGMNTAILDWLTK
;
A
#
# COMPACT_ATOMS: atom_id res chain seq x y z
N MET A 1 8.03 37.50 27.35
CA MET A 1 7.70 37.35 25.91
C MET A 1 8.69 36.39 25.26
N ASP A 2 9.93 36.42 25.74
CA ASP A 2 11.09 35.56 25.51
C ASP A 2 10.88 34.03 25.69
N LEU A 3 9.65 33.59 25.97
CA LEU A 3 9.27 32.17 26.05
C LEU A 3 8.05 31.88 25.15
N ILE A 4 7.09 32.80 25.10
CA ILE A 4 5.83 32.61 24.38
C ILE A 4 6.02 32.75 22.87
N ILE A 5 6.77 33.78 22.43
CA ILE A 5 7.04 34.01 21.01
C ILE A 5 7.89 32.87 20.42
N PRO A 6 9.02 32.48 21.05
CA PRO A 6 9.79 31.34 20.57
C PRO A 6 8.96 30.05 20.54
N SER A 7 8.16 29.78 21.58
CA SER A 7 7.32 28.57 21.62
C SER A 7 6.26 28.53 20.52
N PHE A 8 5.68 29.67 20.14
CA PHE A 8 4.71 29.73 19.05
C PHE A 8 5.38 29.48 17.71
N ILE A 9 6.53 30.12 17.47
CA ILE A 9 7.30 29.96 16.23
C ILE A 9 7.82 28.52 16.10
N GLY A 10 8.35 27.93 17.17
CA GLY A 10 8.79 26.53 17.17
C GLY A 10 7.67 25.52 16.90
N GLY A 11 6.42 25.84 17.26
CA GLY A 11 5.26 25.02 16.88
C GLY A 11 4.97 25.06 15.38
N ILE A 12 5.18 26.20 14.73
CA ILE A 12 5.04 26.35 13.27
C ILE A 12 6.18 25.59 12.57
N GLU A 13 7.41 25.76 13.06
CA GLU A 13 8.60 25.05 12.56
C GLU A 13 8.42 23.52 12.59
N ALA A 14 7.94 22.98 13.72
CA ALA A 14 7.65 21.55 13.83
C ALA A 14 6.58 21.08 12.84
N GLY A 15 5.55 21.89 12.58
CA GLY A 15 4.51 21.58 11.62
C GLY A 15 5.00 21.61 10.17
N VAL A 16 5.84 22.58 9.82
CA VAL A 16 6.48 22.69 8.51
C VAL A 16 7.37 21.45 8.26
N ASN A 17 8.18 21.05 9.23
CA ASN A 17 9.10 19.92 9.09
C ASN A 17 8.41 18.54 9.02
N LEU A 18 7.13 18.44 9.43
CA LEU A 18 6.32 17.21 9.29
C LEU A 18 5.66 17.06 7.90
N GLN A 19 5.70 18.10 7.06
CA GLN A 19 5.12 18.10 5.72
C GLN A 19 6.24 18.16 4.68
N PHE A 20 6.13 17.40 3.60
CA PHE A 20 7.08 17.48 2.48
C PHE A 20 6.78 18.72 1.61
N LEU A 21 6.96 19.92 2.18
CA LEU A 21 6.77 21.19 1.49
C LEU A 21 8.02 21.60 0.71
N ASP A 22 7.83 22.25 -0.43
CA ASP A 22 8.93 22.90 -1.14
C ASP A 22 9.39 24.19 -0.41
N THR A 23 10.58 24.67 -0.79
CA THR A 23 11.20 25.88 -0.23
C THR A 23 10.32 27.12 -0.39
N SER A 24 9.62 27.26 -1.52
CA SER A 24 8.78 28.42 -1.82
C SER A 24 7.60 28.51 -0.86
N THR A 25 6.92 27.38 -0.64
CA THR A 25 5.80 27.24 0.28
C THR A 25 6.24 27.46 1.72
N THR A 26 7.39 26.89 2.09
CA THR A 26 8.00 27.09 3.41
C THR A 26 8.30 28.58 3.66
N SER A 27 8.93 29.27 2.71
CA SER A 27 9.19 30.71 2.77
C SER A 27 7.90 31.54 2.91
N ALA A 28 6.86 31.21 2.14
CA ALA A 28 5.57 31.90 2.22
C ALA A 28 4.90 31.77 3.59
N ILE A 29 4.99 30.60 4.23
CA ILE A 29 4.46 30.38 5.59
C ILE A 29 5.19 31.26 6.60
N TYR A 30 6.52 31.35 6.53
CA TYR A 30 7.30 32.19 7.45
C TYR A 30 7.10 33.68 7.23
N GLN A 31 6.95 34.15 5.98
CA GLN A 31 6.58 35.54 5.67
C GLN A 31 5.21 35.91 6.27
N LEU A 32 4.22 35.03 6.14
CA LEU A 32 2.89 35.23 6.72
C LEU A 32 2.97 35.26 8.25
N THR A 33 3.76 34.36 8.84
CA THR A 33 4.01 34.29 10.28
C THR A 33 4.63 35.59 10.79
N ALA A 34 5.71 36.06 10.15
CA ALA A 34 6.38 37.31 10.51
C ALA A 34 5.41 38.51 10.44
N THR A 35 4.65 38.62 9.34
CA THR A 35 3.65 39.68 9.15
C THR A 35 2.59 39.68 10.26
N ALA A 36 2.05 38.50 10.57
CA ALA A 36 1.02 38.33 11.58
C ALA A 36 1.53 38.66 12.98
N VAL A 37 2.75 38.21 13.32
CA VAL A 37 3.35 38.44 14.64
C VAL A 37 3.67 39.92 14.83
N VAL A 38 4.26 40.60 13.85
CA VAL A 38 4.56 42.05 13.92
C VAL A 38 3.28 42.87 14.05
N THR A 39 2.28 42.60 13.21
CA THR A 39 0.98 43.29 13.26
C THR A 39 0.30 43.07 14.61
N SER A 40 0.41 41.87 15.17
CA SER A 40 -0.16 41.53 16.48
C SER A 40 0.59 42.22 17.64
N ALA A 41 1.92 42.23 17.62
CA ALA A 41 2.77 42.90 18.61
C ALA A 41 2.51 44.41 18.66
N GLY A 42 2.16 45.00 17.52
CA GLY A 42 1.82 46.41 17.35
C GLY A 42 0.43 46.85 17.83
N LYS A 43 -0.43 45.93 18.31
CA LYS A 43 -1.78 46.28 18.77
C LYS A 43 -1.74 47.03 20.10
N VAL A 44 -2.44 48.18 20.16
CA VAL A 44 -2.44 49.09 21.30
C VAL A 44 -2.83 48.38 22.60
N GLU A 45 -3.77 47.43 22.56
CA GLU A 45 -4.18 46.66 23.74
C GLU A 45 -3.04 45.79 24.29
N ARG A 46 -2.22 45.19 23.40
CA ARG A 46 -1.10 44.34 23.79
C ARG A 46 0.09 45.17 24.27
N VAL A 47 0.38 46.28 23.60
CA VAL A 47 1.42 47.24 24.02
C VAL A 47 1.09 47.80 25.41
N ALA A 48 -0.18 48.10 25.70
CA ALA A 48 -0.64 48.56 27.01
C ALA A 48 -0.53 47.50 28.13
N MET A 49 -0.51 46.20 27.79
CA MET A 49 -0.31 45.10 28.76
C MET A 49 1.18 44.86 29.09
N VAL A 50 2.09 45.31 28.23
CA VAL A 50 3.55 45.10 28.35
C VAL A 50 4.27 46.32 28.98
N SER A 51 3.55 47.43 29.18
CA SER A 51 4.07 48.79 29.37
C SER A 51 4.63 49.16 30.75
N ALA A 52 5.36 48.27 31.44
CA ALA A 52 6.15 48.69 32.61
C ALA A 52 7.65 48.40 32.50
N SER A 53 8.13 47.54 31.59
CA SER A 53 9.56 47.18 31.54
C SER A 53 10.13 46.70 30.19
N VAL A 54 9.30 46.54 29.13
CA VAL A 54 9.77 46.03 27.82
C VAL A 54 9.40 47.03 26.72
N THR A 55 10.37 47.40 25.89
CA THR A 55 10.16 48.33 24.77
C THR A 55 9.67 47.60 23.52
N ILE A 56 8.97 48.29 22.62
CA ILE A 56 8.50 47.69 21.36
C ILE A 56 9.67 47.21 20.49
N GLN A 57 10.83 47.87 20.57
CA GLN A 57 12.04 47.47 19.85
C GLN A 57 12.55 46.10 20.33
N GLN A 58 12.56 45.86 21.65
CA GLN A 58 12.95 44.55 22.20
C GLN A 58 12.03 43.42 21.72
N VAL A 59 10.72 43.71 21.63
CA VAL A 59 9.76 42.75 21.08
C VAL A 59 10.06 42.44 19.61
N MET A 60 10.33 43.47 18.80
CA MET A 60 10.62 43.30 17.38
C MET A 60 11.93 42.53 17.13
N THR A 61 12.96 42.73 17.97
CA THR A 61 14.19 41.93 17.93
C THR A 61 13.91 40.45 18.15
N ILE A 62 13.13 40.08 19.17
CA ILE A 62 12.80 38.68 19.48
C ILE A 62 12.04 38.03 18.31
N VAL A 63 11.02 38.71 17.78
CA VAL A 63 10.21 38.19 16.67
C VAL A 63 11.06 37.93 15.43
N ALA A 64 11.90 38.89 15.04
CA ALA A 64 12.74 38.77 13.86
C ALA A 64 13.81 37.68 14.04
N ALA A 65 14.45 37.62 15.21
CA ALA A 65 15.46 36.62 15.52
C ALA A 65 14.88 35.19 15.49
N ASP A 66 13.78 34.94 16.21
CA ASP A 66 13.19 33.61 16.30
C ASP A 66 12.65 33.13 14.95
N THR A 67 12.03 34.03 14.17
CA THR A 67 11.50 33.66 12.84
C THR A 67 12.64 33.40 11.86
N ALA A 68 13.71 34.20 11.87
CA ALA A 68 14.87 33.98 11.02
C ALA A 68 15.58 32.65 11.36
N ALA A 69 15.71 32.33 12.65
CA ALA A 69 16.26 31.05 13.10
C ALA A 69 15.43 29.85 12.62
N ALA A 70 14.10 29.93 12.72
CA ALA A 70 13.19 28.88 12.24
C ALA A 70 13.24 28.69 10.71
N VAL A 71 13.39 29.78 9.95
CA VAL A 71 13.64 29.68 8.50
C VAL A 71 14.96 28.95 8.24
N SER A 72 16.00 29.30 9.00
CA SER A 72 17.33 28.71 8.81
C SER A 72 17.39 27.21 9.11
N SER A 73 16.60 26.72 10.07
CA SER A 73 16.52 25.29 10.37
C SER A 73 15.64 24.50 9.40
N SER A 74 14.61 25.13 8.82
CA SER A 74 13.69 24.48 7.87
C SER A 74 14.22 24.40 6.43
N ILE A 75 15.19 25.23 6.03
CA ILE A 75 15.72 25.26 4.65
C ILE A 75 17.21 24.93 4.65
N SER A 76 17.56 23.79 4.07
CA SER A 76 18.94 23.26 4.04
C SER A 76 19.83 23.93 3.00
N ASP A 77 19.30 24.33 1.83
CA ASP A 77 20.09 25.00 0.80
C ASP A 77 20.49 26.43 1.22
N PRO A 78 21.79 26.76 1.30
CA PRO A 78 22.26 28.07 1.79
C PRO A 78 21.78 29.27 0.97
N THR A 79 21.66 29.11 -0.35
CA THR A 79 21.25 30.21 -1.23
C THR A 79 19.77 30.50 -1.08
N GLN A 80 18.95 29.46 -1.09
CA GLN A 80 17.50 29.56 -0.89
C GLN A 80 17.16 30.03 0.52
N ARG A 81 17.89 29.55 1.54
CA ARG A 81 17.76 30.00 2.92
C ARG A 81 18.03 31.50 3.04
N ALA A 82 19.09 32.01 2.41
CA ALA A 82 19.41 33.44 2.42
C ALA A 82 18.27 34.30 1.87
N GLU A 83 17.67 33.88 0.76
CA GLU A 83 16.53 34.57 0.14
C GLU A 83 15.25 34.47 1.00
N ALA A 84 15.00 33.32 1.63
CA ALA A 84 13.87 33.11 2.52
C ALA A 84 13.96 33.94 3.81
N VAL A 85 15.15 34.05 4.42
CA VAL A 85 15.37 34.91 5.60
C VAL A 85 15.18 36.38 5.24
N ALA A 86 15.74 36.83 4.12
CA ALA A 86 15.62 38.21 3.66
C ALA A 86 14.17 38.60 3.33
N SER A 87 13.42 37.73 2.64
CA SER A 87 12.01 37.96 2.32
C SER A 87 11.12 37.96 3.57
N THR A 88 11.36 37.04 4.50
CA THR A 88 10.66 37.00 5.79
C THR A 88 10.88 38.27 6.61
N LEU A 89 12.13 38.76 6.66
CA LEU A 89 12.46 40.03 7.29
C LEU A 89 11.82 41.21 6.57
N GLY A 90 11.82 41.22 5.24
CA GLY A 90 11.18 42.26 4.43
C GLY A 90 9.67 42.35 4.68
N ALA A 91 8.99 41.20 4.78
CA ALA A 91 7.57 41.12 5.15
C ALA A 91 7.34 41.69 6.57
N ALA A 92 8.21 41.33 7.51
CA ALA A 92 8.17 41.83 8.88
C ALA A 92 8.34 43.37 8.94
N VAL A 93 9.30 43.93 8.19
CA VAL A 93 9.53 45.38 8.08
C VAL A 93 8.32 46.08 7.46
N THR A 94 7.79 45.54 6.35
CA THR A 94 6.62 46.12 5.65
C THR A 94 5.38 46.14 6.54
N ALA A 95 5.20 45.13 7.40
CA ALA A 95 4.09 45.07 8.35
C ALA A 95 4.03 46.26 9.32
N LEU A 96 5.14 47.02 9.48
CA LEU A 96 5.16 48.26 10.28
C LEU A 96 4.19 49.33 9.75
N ASN A 97 3.85 49.34 8.46
CA ASN A 97 2.86 50.28 7.90
C ASN A 97 1.49 50.17 8.61
N GLY A 98 1.13 49.00 9.14
CA GLY A 98 -0.11 48.75 9.86
C GLY A 98 -0.05 48.96 11.38
N VAL A 99 1.13 49.28 11.93
CA VAL A 99 1.36 49.29 13.39
C VAL A 99 1.20 50.70 13.97
N SER A 100 -0.02 51.02 14.41
CA SER A 100 -0.36 52.35 14.98
C SER A 100 0.43 52.74 16.25
N SER A 101 1.01 51.79 16.97
CA SER A 101 1.82 52.05 18.17
C SER A 101 3.25 52.51 17.88
N VAL A 102 3.73 52.39 16.63
CA VAL A 102 5.07 52.83 16.21
C VAL A 102 4.96 54.21 15.60
N SER A 103 5.49 55.22 16.29
CA SER A 103 5.56 56.59 15.75
C SER A 103 6.53 56.66 14.57
N SER A 104 6.30 57.57 13.62
CA SER A 104 7.23 57.83 12.50
C SER A 104 8.68 58.08 12.95
N ALA A 105 8.88 58.74 14.10
CA ALA A 105 10.21 58.97 14.68
C ALA A 105 10.93 57.71 15.19
N ASN A 106 10.21 56.60 15.39
CA ASN A 106 10.74 55.35 15.95
C ASN A 106 10.78 54.20 14.94
N VAL A 107 10.25 54.39 13.72
CA VAL A 107 10.21 53.32 12.71
C VAL A 107 11.61 52.84 12.36
N GLY A 108 12.58 53.74 12.20
CA GLY A 108 13.99 53.39 11.95
C GLY A 108 14.61 52.59 13.10
N ASN A 109 14.28 52.91 14.35
CA ASN A 109 14.74 52.14 15.51
C ASN A 109 14.16 50.72 15.53
N CYS A 110 12.90 50.54 15.10
CA CYS A 110 12.28 49.22 14.96
C CYS A 110 12.91 48.42 13.81
N VAL A 111 13.12 49.04 12.64
CA VAL A 111 13.81 48.40 11.51
C VAL A 111 15.22 47.95 11.94
N LYS A 112 15.99 48.84 12.57
CA LYS A 112 17.31 48.51 13.13
C LYS A 112 17.26 47.29 14.06
N ALA A 113 16.30 47.27 14.99
CA ALA A 113 16.14 46.20 15.97
C ALA A 113 15.80 44.84 15.33
N MET A 114 14.99 44.83 14.27
CA MET A 114 14.60 43.61 13.53
C MET A 114 15.76 43.07 12.70
N VAL A 115 16.42 43.96 11.94
CA VAL A 115 17.55 43.60 11.09
C VAL A 115 18.68 43.02 11.92
N GLN A 116 19.04 43.69 13.03
CA GLN A 116 20.09 43.22 13.91
C GLN A 116 19.74 41.84 14.50
N GLY A 117 18.52 41.65 15.01
CA GLY A 117 18.08 40.39 15.59
C GLY A 117 18.13 39.22 14.60
N ALA A 118 17.66 39.44 13.36
CA ALA A 118 17.70 38.43 12.31
C ALA A 118 19.14 38.00 11.98
N VAL A 119 20.05 38.97 11.79
CA VAL A 119 21.46 38.72 11.47
C VAL A 119 22.17 37.95 12.59
N GLU A 120 21.95 38.34 13.85
CA GLU A 120 22.56 37.68 15.01
C GLU A 120 22.15 36.21 15.12
N SER A 121 20.88 35.89 14.85
CA SER A 121 20.37 34.52 14.96
C SER A 121 20.69 33.63 13.77
N SER A 122 20.82 34.21 12.57
CA SER A 122 20.93 33.43 11.33
C SER A 122 22.37 33.16 10.88
N LEU A 123 23.35 33.89 11.40
CA LEU A 123 24.76 33.76 10.97
C LEU A 123 25.53 32.62 11.64
N VAL A 124 25.13 32.19 12.84
CA VAL A 124 25.87 31.19 13.60
C VAL A 124 25.68 29.81 12.94
N GLY A 125 26.78 29.19 12.52
CA GLY A 125 26.74 27.91 11.82
C GLY A 125 26.27 27.99 10.35
N GLU A 126 26.23 29.19 9.77
CA GLU A 126 25.87 29.38 8.36
C GLU A 126 27.04 29.01 7.44
N ASP A 127 26.75 28.17 6.42
CA ASP A 127 27.75 27.72 5.44
C ASP A 127 28.19 28.83 4.49
N ASN A 128 27.29 29.78 4.17
CA ASN A 128 27.58 30.92 3.30
C ASN A 128 27.14 32.27 3.92
N PRO A 129 27.86 32.77 4.94
CA PRO A 129 27.45 33.95 5.70
C PRO A 129 27.48 35.24 4.88
N ALA A 130 28.35 35.33 3.87
CA ALA A 130 28.44 36.49 2.99
C ALA A 130 27.18 36.65 2.13
N SER A 131 26.70 35.57 1.48
CA SER A 131 25.47 35.63 0.69
C SER A 131 24.23 35.93 1.53
N LEU A 132 24.15 35.37 2.74
CA LEU A 132 23.07 35.68 3.69
C LEU A 132 23.05 37.17 4.08
N VAL A 133 24.21 37.74 4.43
CA VAL A 133 24.34 39.16 4.79
C VAL A 133 24.01 40.08 3.63
N GLN A 134 24.42 39.72 2.41
CA GLN A 134 24.05 40.45 1.21
C GLN A 134 22.52 40.48 1.03
N ALA A 135 21.87 39.31 1.11
CA ALA A 135 20.43 39.16 0.93
C ALA A 135 19.64 39.92 2.00
N ILE A 136 20.01 39.78 3.27
CA ILE A 136 19.38 40.50 4.39
C ILE A 136 19.50 42.01 4.21
N THR A 137 20.69 42.50 3.87
CA THR A 137 20.93 43.93 3.66
C THR A 137 20.04 44.46 2.54
N ALA A 138 20.01 43.75 1.40
CA ALA A 138 19.21 44.14 0.25
C ALA A 138 17.70 44.15 0.58
N GLY A 139 17.17 43.04 1.09
CA GLY A 139 15.75 42.89 1.40
C GLY A 139 15.26 43.88 2.45
N ALA A 140 16.06 44.12 3.51
CA ALA A 140 15.72 45.10 4.53
C ALA A 140 15.68 46.54 3.99
N MET A 141 16.63 46.90 3.12
CA MET A 141 16.66 48.22 2.48
C MET A 141 15.48 48.43 1.53
N VAL A 142 15.17 47.44 0.69
CA VAL A 142 14.04 47.48 -0.23
C VAL A 142 12.73 47.65 0.55
N ALA A 143 12.53 46.85 1.60
CA ALA A 143 11.34 46.95 2.45
C ALA A 143 11.25 48.30 3.17
N ALA A 144 12.38 48.82 3.69
CA ALA A 144 12.41 50.12 4.35
C ALA A 144 12.11 51.28 3.40
N ALA A 145 12.56 51.21 2.14
CA ALA A 145 12.26 52.20 1.12
C ALA A 145 10.77 52.21 0.70
N GLY A 146 10.07 51.09 0.88
CA GLY A 146 8.64 50.93 0.59
C GLY A 146 7.69 51.30 1.74
N LEU A 147 8.18 51.83 2.87
CA LEU A 147 7.32 52.24 3.98
C LEU A 147 6.55 53.53 3.65
N ASP A 148 5.23 53.53 3.93
CA ASP A 148 4.30 54.64 3.60
C ASP A 148 4.59 55.94 4.39
N THR A 149 5.51 55.89 5.36
CA THR A 149 5.59 56.85 6.47
C THR A 149 6.78 57.83 6.41
N VAL A 150 7.56 57.84 5.31
CA VAL A 150 8.87 58.52 5.30
C VAL A 150 9.22 59.21 3.98
N ASP A 151 9.74 60.44 4.08
CA ASP A 151 10.30 61.17 2.93
C ASP A 151 11.68 60.64 2.53
N ALA A 152 12.21 61.10 1.39
CA ALA A 152 13.50 60.64 0.86
C ALA A 152 14.69 60.87 1.82
N ALA A 153 14.65 61.90 2.67
CA ALA A 153 15.71 62.15 3.65
C ALA A 153 15.65 61.12 4.78
N VAL A 154 14.45 60.70 5.18
CA VAL A 154 14.28 59.65 6.19
C VAL A 154 14.60 58.26 5.64
N VAL A 155 14.30 57.97 4.36
CA VAL A 155 14.70 56.71 3.71
C VAL A 155 16.22 56.52 3.73
N ASN A 156 16.99 57.55 3.38
CA ASN A 156 18.46 57.50 3.43
C ASN A 156 19.00 57.33 4.86
N ALA A 157 18.35 57.96 5.85
CA ALA A 157 18.71 57.78 7.25
C ALA A 157 18.43 56.33 7.73
N ILE A 158 17.31 55.74 7.34
CA ILE A 158 16.99 54.34 7.65
C ILE A 158 17.95 53.38 6.93
N ALA A 159 18.32 53.65 5.67
CA ALA A 159 19.31 52.85 4.96
C ALA A 159 20.66 52.80 5.69
N GLY A 160 21.16 53.96 6.17
CA GLY A 160 22.35 53.99 7.03
C GLY A 160 22.18 53.21 8.34
N GLN A 161 20.97 53.24 8.93
CA GLN A 161 20.66 52.43 10.13
C GLN A 161 20.63 50.93 9.83
N VAL A 162 20.14 50.50 8.66
CA VAL A 162 20.16 49.09 8.22
C VAL A 162 21.61 48.63 8.07
N ILE A 163 22.47 49.38 7.39
CA ILE A 163 23.90 49.06 7.25
C ILE A 163 24.53 48.89 8.63
N SER A 164 24.33 49.87 9.51
CA SER A 164 24.85 49.83 10.89
C SER A 164 24.28 48.64 11.68
N ALA A 165 23.01 48.28 11.50
CA ALA A 165 22.36 47.14 12.16
C ALA A 165 22.98 45.80 11.73
N VAL A 166 23.15 45.61 10.43
CA VAL A 166 23.76 44.41 9.87
C VAL A 166 25.20 44.28 10.35
N SER A 167 25.98 45.36 10.27
CA SER A 167 27.37 45.35 10.74
C SER A 167 27.49 45.10 12.25
N ALA A 168 26.55 45.60 13.07
CA ALA A 168 26.48 45.29 14.50
C ALA A 168 26.13 43.82 14.76
N GLY A 169 25.20 43.26 13.99
CA GLY A 169 24.84 41.84 14.07
C GLY A 169 26.01 40.93 13.69
N VAL A 170 26.72 41.26 12.60
CA VAL A 170 27.95 40.56 12.19
C VAL A 170 29.01 40.64 13.29
N ALA A 171 29.21 41.82 13.89
CA ALA A 171 30.18 41.98 14.97
C ALA A 171 29.84 41.16 16.22
N THR A 172 28.55 41.06 16.55
CA THR A 172 28.06 40.25 17.65
C THR A 172 28.22 38.75 17.34
N ALA A 173 27.83 38.31 16.14
CA ALA A 173 28.02 36.93 15.69
C ALA A 173 29.50 36.52 15.69
N ALA A 174 30.39 37.37 15.17
CA ALA A 174 31.84 37.15 15.19
C ALA A 174 32.45 37.08 16.60
N THR A 175 31.81 37.69 17.61
CA THR A 175 32.24 37.53 19.01
C THR A 175 31.92 36.13 19.52
N ASN A 176 30.83 35.52 19.02
CA ASN A 176 30.34 34.22 19.44
C ASN A 176 30.87 33.07 18.58
N ASP A 177 31.32 33.35 17.35
CA ASP A 177 31.80 32.37 16.37
C ASP A 177 33.11 32.82 15.71
N THR A 178 34.18 32.07 15.96
CA THR A 178 35.52 32.35 15.43
C THR A 178 35.62 32.18 13.91
N SER A 179 34.75 31.37 13.30
CA SER A 179 34.71 31.19 11.85
C SER A 179 34.23 32.48 11.17
N ILE A 180 33.17 33.08 11.69
CA ILE A 180 32.66 34.39 11.27
C ILE A 180 33.70 35.49 11.52
N ALA A 181 34.39 35.46 12.66
CA ALA A 181 35.46 36.42 12.96
C ALA A 181 36.59 36.40 11.91
N SER A 182 36.96 35.20 11.43
CA SER A 182 38.02 35.04 10.43
C SER A 182 37.64 35.52 9.03
N GLY A 183 36.35 35.47 8.68
CA GLY A 183 35.79 35.96 7.40
C GLY A 183 35.15 37.35 7.48
N ALA A 184 35.26 38.04 8.62
CA ALA A 184 34.44 39.22 8.90
C ALA A 184 34.61 40.36 7.87
N THR A 185 35.81 40.56 7.31
CA THR A 185 36.04 41.58 6.26
C THR A 185 35.26 41.26 4.98
N GLU A 186 35.22 39.99 4.57
CA GLU A 186 34.47 39.54 3.39
C GLU A 186 32.96 39.64 3.62
N ILE A 187 32.50 39.20 4.79
CA ILE A 187 31.09 39.30 5.20
C ILE A 187 30.64 40.78 5.25
N LEU A 188 31.49 41.68 5.77
CA LEU A 188 31.19 43.11 5.79
C LEU A 188 31.25 43.75 4.41
N THR A 189 32.06 43.23 3.49
CA THR A 189 32.05 43.64 2.08
C THR A 189 30.72 43.26 1.42
N ALA A 190 30.12 42.13 1.83
CA ALA A 190 28.80 41.71 1.38
C ALA A 190 27.67 42.68 1.83
N VAL A 191 27.88 43.50 2.86
CA VAL A 191 26.94 44.58 3.22
C VAL A 191 26.90 45.64 2.13
N ALA A 192 28.07 46.05 1.61
CA ALA A 192 28.14 46.98 0.47
C ALA A 192 27.51 46.37 -0.79
N ALA A 193 27.72 45.07 -1.02
CA ALA A 193 27.07 44.35 -2.11
C ALA A 193 25.54 44.32 -1.97
N GLY A 194 25.04 44.23 -0.74
CA GLY A 194 23.61 44.33 -0.45
C GLY A 194 23.03 45.71 -0.76
N VAL A 195 23.79 46.79 -0.55
CA VAL A 195 23.41 48.15 -0.97
C VAL A 195 23.26 48.23 -2.49
N THR A 196 24.25 47.72 -3.23
CA THR A 196 24.21 47.70 -4.69
C THR A 196 22.99 46.93 -5.20
N LYS A 197 22.73 45.76 -4.61
CA LYS A 197 21.56 44.94 -4.95
C LYS A 197 20.24 45.63 -4.62
N ALA A 198 20.12 46.27 -3.44
CA ALA A 198 18.92 47.03 -3.08
C ALA A 198 18.58 48.11 -4.09
N ASN A 199 19.60 48.86 -4.56
CA ASN A 199 19.43 49.91 -5.57
C ASN A 199 19.01 49.37 -6.94
N ALA A 200 19.35 48.13 -7.27
CA ALA A 200 18.87 47.46 -8.47
C ALA A 200 17.41 47.00 -8.33
N ASP A 201 17.01 46.56 -7.14
CA ASP A 201 15.71 45.93 -6.87
C ASP A 201 14.60 46.94 -6.48
N THR A 202 14.95 48.20 -6.19
CA THR A 202 14.00 49.25 -5.79
C THR A 202 13.84 50.34 -6.86
N THR A 203 12.70 51.03 -6.83
CA THR A 203 12.46 52.24 -7.65
C THR A 203 12.84 53.54 -6.95
N VAL A 204 13.15 53.47 -5.65
CA VAL A 204 13.56 54.61 -4.81
C VAL A 204 15.07 54.63 -4.69
N GLU A 205 15.74 55.60 -5.33
CA GLU A 205 17.20 55.72 -5.27
C GLU A 205 17.70 55.89 -3.83
N ILE A 206 18.48 54.92 -3.32
CA ILE A 206 19.14 54.99 -2.02
C ILE A 206 20.50 55.68 -2.23
N VAL A 207 20.59 56.94 -1.81
CA VAL A 207 21.74 57.81 -2.09
C VAL A 207 22.77 57.71 -0.96
N ILE A 208 23.60 56.66 -0.97
CA ILE A 208 24.75 56.49 -0.07
C ILE A 208 25.98 56.09 -0.91
N ASP A 209 27.05 56.90 -0.87
CA ASP A 209 28.31 56.62 -1.57
C ASP A 209 29.24 55.68 -0.78
N SER A 210 30.39 55.29 -1.35
CA SER A 210 31.36 54.39 -0.70
C SER A 210 31.82 54.89 0.67
N ALA A 211 31.97 56.20 0.82
CA ALA A 211 32.36 56.83 2.08
C ALA A 211 31.23 56.72 3.13
N GLY A 212 29.98 56.97 2.72
CA GLY A 212 28.80 56.82 3.57
C GLY A 212 28.57 55.37 4.03
N VAL A 213 28.72 54.40 3.12
CA VAL A 213 28.64 52.96 3.45
C VAL A 213 29.74 52.60 4.44
N GLY A 214 30.99 53.02 4.18
CA GLY A 214 32.12 52.77 5.07
C GLY A 214 31.93 53.36 6.48
N SER A 215 31.37 54.56 6.57
CA SER A 215 31.04 55.19 7.86
C SER A 215 29.98 54.40 8.62
N ALA A 216 28.89 54.00 7.96
CA ALA A 216 27.81 53.26 8.61
C ALA A 216 28.24 51.85 9.06
N ILE A 217 29.09 51.17 8.29
CA ILE A 217 29.73 49.91 8.70
C ILE A 217 30.57 50.12 9.97
N SER A 218 31.41 51.15 9.96
CA SER A 218 32.28 51.48 11.11
C SER A 218 31.47 51.80 12.37
N ASP A 219 30.37 52.53 12.22
CA ASP A 219 29.46 52.86 13.31
C ASP A 219 28.78 51.61 13.89
N GLY A 220 28.42 50.63 13.05
CA GLY A 220 27.82 49.36 13.47
C GLY A 220 28.78 48.45 14.25
N ILE A 221 30.05 48.37 13.82
CA ILE A 221 31.08 47.57 14.49
C ILE A 221 31.45 48.16 15.87
N GLY A 222 31.42 49.49 15.99
CA GLY A 222 31.69 50.22 17.23
C GLY A 222 33.17 50.31 17.63
N SER A 223 33.50 51.29 18.47
CA SER A 223 34.88 51.50 18.94
C SER A 223 35.34 50.39 19.90
N GLY A 224 36.35 49.61 19.51
CA GLY A 224 36.96 48.57 20.35
C GLY A 224 36.64 47.13 19.95
N SER A 225 35.94 46.90 18.85
CA SER A 225 35.79 45.57 18.24
C SER A 225 37.12 45.03 17.71
N ASN A 226 37.28 43.70 17.68
CA ASN A 226 38.43 43.02 17.07
C ASN A 226 38.29 42.85 15.54
N ILE A 227 37.24 43.40 14.94
CA ILE A 227 36.93 43.29 13.51
C ILE A 227 37.37 44.55 12.79
N THR A 228 37.94 44.37 11.59
CA THR A 228 38.37 45.48 10.72
C THR A 228 37.30 45.75 9.66
N ALA A 229 36.92 47.02 9.50
CA ALA A 229 36.00 47.43 8.43
C ALA A 229 36.67 47.33 7.04
N PRO A 230 35.92 47.03 5.97
CA PRO A 230 36.43 47.09 4.60
C PRO A 230 36.95 48.48 4.25
N THR A 231 37.96 48.55 3.39
CA THR A 231 38.49 49.82 2.90
C THR A 231 37.50 50.48 1.93
N GLU A 232 37.56 51.82 1.82
CA GLU A 232 36.72 52.57 0.88
C GLU A 232 36.92 52.10 -0.58
N THR A 233 38.12 51.66 -0.95
CA THR A 233 38.42 51.11 -2.28
C THR A 233 37.71 49.78 -2.53
N GLU A 234 37.68 48.88 -1.54
CA GLU A 234 36.97 47.60 -1.64
C GLU A 234 35.47 47.83 -1.78
N ILE A 235 34.91 48.74 -0.98
CA ILE A 235 33.51 49.15 -1.08
C ILE A 235 33.22 49.77 -2.45
N GLY A 236 34.10 50.68 -2.90
CA GLY A 236 33.99 51.37 -4.19
C GLY A 236 33.94 50.43 -5.39
N ALA A 237 34.74 49.35 -5.36
CA ALA A 237 34.72 48.33 -6.42
C ALA A 237 33.36 47.62 -6.51
N VAL A 238 32.79 47.27 -5.36
CA VAL A 238 31.49 46.56 -5.26
C VAL A 238 30.33 47.42 -5.73
N ILE A 239 30.26 48.69 -5.29
CA ILE A 239 29.15 49.59 -5.66
C ILE A 239 29.17 50.03 -7.13
N SER A 240 30.30 49.81 -7.83
CA SER A 240 30.45 50.12 -9.25
C SER A 240 30.22 48.93 -10.18
N GLU A 241 29.91 47.75 -9.63
CA GLU A 241 29.68 46.54 -10.40
C GLU A 241 28.46 46.68 -11.32
N THR A 242 28.53 46.07 -12.51
CA THR A 242 27.43 46.03 -13.48
C THR A 242 26.89 44.60 -13.59
N ALA A 243 25.58 44.44 -13.43
CA ALA A 243 24.91 43.14 -13.50
C ALA A 243 24.98 42.53 -14.92
N PRO A 244 25.05 41.18 -15.04
CA PRO A 244 24.83 40.49 -16.31
C PRO A 244 23.41 40.64 -16.83
N VAL A 245 23.28 40.56 -18.16
CA VAL A 245 21.98 40.40 -18.82
C VAL A 245 21.78 38.92 -19.12
N ALA A 246 20.74 38.32 -18.56
CA ALA A 246 20.34 36.93 -18.82
C ALA A 246 19.29 36.87 -19.94
N VAL A 247 19.44 35.95 -20.88
CA VAL A 247 18.39 35.58 -21.84
C VAL A 247 18.28 34.06 -21.89
N ALA A 248 17.07 33.54 -21.75
CA ALA A 248 16.77 32.12 -21.78
C ALA A 248 15.80 31.82 -22.92
N THR A 249 16.00 30.67 -23.57
CA THR A 249 15.13 30.16 -24.63
C THR A 249 14.94 28.66 -24.47
N ALA A 250 13.76 28.17 -24.84
CA ALA A 250 13.45 26.75 -24.90
C ALA A 250 13.27 26.31 -26.36
N ASN A 251 13.70 25.08 -26.65
CA ASN A 251 13.44 24.42 -27.93
C ASN A 251 12.98 22.96 -27.71
N PRO A 252 11.73 22.61 -28.08
CA PRO A 252 10.70 23.50 -28.61
C PRO A 252 10.19 24.50 -27.53
N ALA A 253 9.79 25.70 -27.95
CA ALA A 253 9.29 26.74 -27.04
C ALA A 253 7.87 26.47 -26.51
N THR A 254 7.16 25.51 -27.10
CA THR A 254 5.84 25.03 -26.69
C THR A 254 5.78 23.53 -26.93
N LEU A 255 5.22 22.77 -26.00
CA LEU A 255 4.96 21.34 -26.16
C LEU A 255 3.46 21.10 -26.37
N SER A 256 3.13 20.13 -27.22
CA SER A 256 1.74 19.65 -27.41
C SER A 256 1.47 18.32 -26.68
N ALA A 257 2.51 17.68 -26.13
CA ALA A 257 2.50 16.43 -25.38
C ALA A 257 3.84 16.27 -24.62
N ALA A 258 4.00 15.17 -23.87
CA ALA A 258 5.27 14.82 -23.24
C ALA A 258 6.43 14.78 -24.25
N GLY A 259 7.60 15.26 -23.83
CA GLY A 259 8.75 15.39 -24.72
C GLY A 259 9.97 15.98 -24.04
N SER A 260 11.09 15.99 -24.76
CA SER A 260 12.32 16.61 -24.28
C SER A 260 12.40 18.06 -24.77
N VAL A 261 12.82 18.95 -23.88
CA VAL A 261 13.06 20.37 -24.18
C VAL A 261 14.51 20.69 -23.88
N SER A 262 15.17 21.34 -24.84
CA SER A 262 16.47 21.95 -24.66
C SER A 262 16.31 23.38 -24.17
N LEU A 263 16.93 23.70 -23.03
CA LEU A 263 16.98 25.03 -22.45
C LEU A 263 18.34 25.65 -22.82
N SER A 264 18.34 26.87 -23.34
CA SER A 264 19.55 27.55 -23.79
C SER A 264 19.60 28.98 -23.24
N GLY A 265 20.73 29.30 -22.61
CA GLY A 265 20.97 30.57 -21.94
C GLY A 265 22.01 31.42 -22.65
N THR A 266 21.99 32.73 -22.43
CA THR A 266 23.11 33.63 -22.74
C THR A 266 23.28 34.66 -21.63
N GLY A 267 24.54 35.01 -21.33
CA GLY A 267 24.91 36.05 -20.38
C GLY A 267 25.93 37.03 -20.98
N SER A 268 25.76 38.33 -20.80
CA SER A 268 26.72 39.35 -21.27
C SER A 268 27.18 40.31 -20.17
N THR A 269 28.48 40.35 -19.89
CA THR A 269 29.19 41.37 -19.06
C THR A 269 30.62 41.60 -19.52
N ALA A 270 31.29 42.59 -18.92
CA ALA A 270 32.71 42.88 -19.14
C ALA A 270 33.68 41.88 -18.48
N SER A 271 33.21 41.02 -17.56
CA SER A 271 34.04 40.19 -16.66
C SER A 271 33.82 38.68 -16.76
N GLY A 272 32.93 38.19 -17.62
CA GLY A 272 32.58 36.77 -17.74
C GLY A 272 31.48 36.36 -16.75
N VAL A 273 30.77 35.26 -17.05
CA VAL A 273 29.53 34.86 -16.36
C VAL A 273 29.45 33.36 -16.06
N GLU A 274 28.67 33.01 -15.04
CA GLU A 274 28.27 31.64 -14.67
C GLU A 274 26.77 31.44 -14.89
N TYR A 275 26.35 30.20 -15.08
CA TYR A 275 24.97 29.82 -15.39
C TYR A 275 24.46 28.82 -14.36
N LEU A 276 23.21 28.99 -13.94
CA LEU A 276 22.50 28.01 -13.13
C LEU A 276 21.03 27.94 -13.57
N TRP A 277 20.62 26.76 -14.00
CA TRP A 277 19.22 26.43 -14.28
C TRP A 277 18.57 25.85 -13.05
N VAL A 278 17.43 26.43 -12.66
CA VAL A 278 16.63 25.95 -11.53
C VAL A 278 15.19 25.81 -11.97
N GLN A 279 14.56 24.71 -11.61
CA GLN A 279 13.11 24.61 -11.71
C GLN A 279 12.49 25.34 -10.53
N VAL A 280 11.65 26.33 -10.81
CA VAL A 280 10.99 27.18 -9.79
C VAL A 280 9.49 26.95 -9.71
N GLY A 281 8.93 26.10 -10.58
CA GLY A 281 7.52 25.72 -10.55
C GLY A 281 7.19 24.56 -11.48
N GLY A 282 6.07 23.91 -11.20
CA GLY A 282 5.57 22.73 -11.92
C GLY A 282 6.10 21.40 -11.36
N PRO A 283 5.69 20.26 -11.95
CA PRO A 283 6.11 18.92 -11.52
C PRO A 283 7.63 18.75 -11.58
N ALA A 284 8.25 18.17 -10.55
CA ALA A 284 9.71 18.03 -10.49
C ALA A 284 10.27 17.27 -11.69
N VAL A 285 11.34 17.80 -12.31
CA VAL A 285 12.07 17.16 -13.40
C VAL A 285 13.58 17.27 -13.20
N THR A 286 14.31 16.25 -13.65
CA THR A 286 15.78 16.26 -13.65
C THR A 286 16.30 17.17 -14.76
N ILE A 287 17.12 18.17 -14.39
CA ILE A 287 17.78 19.08 -15.33
C ILE A 287 19.18 18.54 -15.62
N THR A 288 19.42 18.07 -16.85
CA THR A 288 20.76 17.65 -17.27
C THR A 288 21.55 18.86 -17.77
N GLY A 289 22.74 19.11 -17.21
CA GLY A 289 23.57 20.25 -17.58
C GLY A 289 23.21 21.58 -16.89
N GLU A 290 22.67 21.51 -15.67
CA GLU A 290 22.15 22.65 -14.89
C GLU A 290 23.12 23.84 -14.74
N ALA A 291 24.43 23.61 -14.64
CA ALA A 291 25.44 24.66 -14.47
C ALA A 291 26.08 25.11 -15.79
N SER A 292 25.38 24.91 -16.91
CA SER A 292 25.93 25.14 -18.25
C SER A 292 25.02 25.99 -19.13
N LEU A 293 25.60 26.49 -20.24
CA LEU A 293 24.90 27.34 -21.20
C LEU A 293 23.72 26.63 -21.88
N SER A 294 23.76 25.29 -21.98
CA SER A 294 22.69 24.46 -22.54
C SER A 294 22.32 23.33 -21.60
N ALA A 295 21.07 23.27 -21.18
CA ALA A 295 20.52 22.20 -20.35
C ALA A 295 19.41 21.44 -21.09
N SER A 296 19.06 20.25 -20.63
CA SER A 296 17.92 19.49 -21.15
C SER A 296 17.03 18.95 -20.04
N VAL A 297 15.73 18.93 -20.32
CA VAL A 297 14.68 18.41 -19.43
C VAL A 297 13.75 17.46 -20.20
N ALA A 298 13.22 16.46 -19.52
CA ALA A 298 12.17 15.58 -20.04
C ALA A 298 10.87 15.86 -19.28
N LEU A 299 9.86 16.38 -19.97
CA LEU A 299 8.60 16.78 -19.37
C LEU A 299 7.53 15.71 -19.67
N SER A 300 6.97 15.10 -18.63
CA SER A 300 6.07 13.94 -18.72
C SER A 300 4.65 14.18 -18.19
N LEU A 301 4.46 15.18 -17.33
CA LEU A 301 3.17 15.45 -16.66
C LEU A 301 2.54 16.74 -17.18
N GLU A 302 1.22 16.84 -17.15
CA GLU A 302 0.51 18.09 -17.47
C GLU A 302 0.79 19.14 -16.39
N GLY A 303 1.05 20.38 -16.82
CA GLY A 303 1.30 21.48 -15.91
C GLY A 303 2.07 22.61 -16.58
N THR A 304 2.10 23.73 -15.88
CA THR A 304 2.98 24.85 -16.22
C THR A 304 4.31 24.61 -15.53
N TYR A 305 5.35 24.34 -16.33
CA TYR A 305 6.71 24.24 -15.85
C TYR A 305 7.37 25.60 -15.95
N VAL A 306 8.01 26.01 -14.86
CA VAL A 306 8.72 27.29 -14.81
C VAL A 306 10.18 27.00 -14.53
N PHE A 307 11.03 27.25 -15.52
CA PHE A 307 12.47 27.16 -15.41
C PHE A 307 13.05 28.57 -15.35
N ASN A 308 14.00 28.75 -14.45
CA ASN A 308 14.67 29.99 -14.22
C ASN A 308 16.15 29.81 -14.60
N LEU A 309 16.65 30.66 -15.48
CA LEU A 309 18.09 30.82 -15.69
C LEU A 309 18.61 31.99 -14.88
N ARG A 310 19.45 31.68 -13.90
CA ARG A 310 20.26 32.65 -13.19
C ARG A 310 21.62 32.79 -13.87
N VAL A 311 22.00 34.04 -14.13
CA VAL A 311 23.33 34.39 -14.64
C VAL A 311 24.01 35.32 -13.64
N SER A 312 25.22 34.97 -13.21
CA SER A 312 26.04 35.76 -12.28
C SER A 312 27.38 36.13 -12.89
N ASN A 313 27.99 37.21 -12.43
CA ASN A 313 29.40 37.49 -12.73
C ASN A 313 30.29 36.46 -12.01
N VAL A 314 31.29 35.93 -12.71
CA VAL A 314 32.29 35.03 -12.08
C VAL A 314 32.98 35.78 -10.94
N GLY A 315 32.79 35.32 -9.70
CA GLY A 315 33.36 35.94 -8.49
C GLY A 315 32.86 37.35 -8.18
N GLY A 316 31.75 37.79 -8.80
CA GLY A 316 31.12 39.09 -8.55
C GLY A 316 29.92 38.99 -7.60
N TYR A 317 29.29 40.13 -7.31
CA TYR A 317 28.20 40.24 -6.33
C TYR A 317 26.83 40.52 -6.98
N LEU A 318 26.80 40.84 -8.28
CA LEU A 318 25.56 41.05 -9.03
C LEU A 318 25.20 39.85 -9.90
N SER A 319 23.92 39.49 -9.87
CA SER A 319 23.26 38.62 -10.84
C SER A 319 22.35 39.44 -11.74
N ALA A 320 21.86 38.84 -12.83
CA ALA A 320 20.85 39.46 -13.67
C ALA A 320 19.64 39.86 -12.80
N SER A 321 19.14 41.09 -13.01
CA SER A 321 17.98 41.63 -12.26
C SER A 321 16.69 40.88 -12.59
N ASP A 322 16.60 40.42 -13.84
CA ASP A 322 15.56 39.53 -14.30
C ASP A 322 16.19 38.18 -14.61
N ASP A 323 15.89 37.21 -13.76
CA ASP A 323 16.10 35.82 -14.06
C ASP A 323 15.31 35.45 -15.32
N ALA A 324 16.00 34.87 -16.30
CA ALA A 324 15.36 34.59 -17.58
C ALA A 324 14.45 33.37 -17.42
N THR A 325 13.14 33.64 -17.36
CA THR A 325 12.12 32.65 -17.07
C THR A 325 11.61 32.01 -18.35
N ILE A 326 11.64 30.69 -18.38
CA ILE A 326 11.00 29.85 -19.39
C ILE A 326 9.74 29.27 -18.75
N ILE A 327 8.59 29.62 -19.32
CA ILE A 327 7.31 29.01 -18.99
C ILE A 327 6.98 28.04 -20.11
N LEU A 328 6.90 26.76 -19.77
CA LEU A 328 6.48 25.71 -20.68
C LEU A 328 5.15 25.18 -20.20
N ASP A 329 4.12 25.45 -20.99
CA ASP A 329 2.81 24.85 -20.79
C ASP A 329 2.74 23.55 -21.59
N ILE A 330 2.40 22.47 -20.89
CA ILE A 330 1.80 21.30 -21.52
C ILE A 330 0.28 21.53 -21.40
N PRO A 331 -0.41 21.99 -22.48
CA PRO A 331 -1.79 22.45 -22.39
C PRO A 331 -2.75 21.32 -21.98
N ALA A 332 -3.80 21.70 -21.24
CA ALA A 332 -4.93 20.87 -20.84
C ALA A 332 -5.72 20.38 -22.06
N ALA A 333 -5.16 19.41 -22.75
CA ALA A 333 -5.85 18.52 -23.68
C ALA A 333 -5.88 17.08 -23.13
N GLN A 334 -5.39 16.85 -21.91
CA GLN A 334 -5.16 15.52 -21.35
C GLN A 334 -5.93 15.22 -20.06
N THR A 335 -6.49 16.18 -19.30
CA THR A 335 -7.34 15.83 -18.13
C THR A 335 -8.58 15.00 -18.47
N GLU A 336 -8.97 14.95 -19.74
CA GLU A 336 -9.99 14.01 -20.22
C GLU A 336 -9.43 12.82 -20.99
N SER A 337 -8.12 12.65 -21.20
CA SER A 337 -7.60 11.51 -21.98
C SER A 337 -7.60 10.21 -21.15
N ALA A 338 -7.67 9.07 -21.83
CA ALA A 338 -7.54 7.77 -21.18
C ALA A 338 -6.19 7.63 -20.46
N ALA A 339 -5.09 8.08 -21.08
CA ALA A 339 -3.73 8.03 -20.51
C ALA A 339 -3.60 8.79 -19.18
N TYR A 340 -4.19 9.98 -19.06
CA TYR A 340 -4.19 10.74 -17.80
C TYR A 340 -4.97 10.01 -16.71
N MET A 341 -6.16 9.50 -17.04
CA MET A 341 -7.02 8.76 -16.11
C MET A 341 -6.37 7.44 -15.66
N ILE A 342 -5.61 6.77 -16.53
CA ILE A 342 -4.76 5.62 -16.17
C ILE A 342 -3.69 6.05 -15.15
N GLN A 343 -2.99 7.16 -15.37
CA GLN A 343 -1.96 7.64 -14.45
C GLN A 343 -2.53 8.01 -13.07
N GLN A 344 -3.71 8.64 -13.04
CA GLN A 344 -4.43 8.92 -11.79
C GLN A 344 -4.82 7.62 -11.07
N GLY A 345 -5.25 6.60 -11.83
CA GLY A 345 -5.52 5.28 -11.29
C GLY A 345 -4.30 4.63 -10.65
N ILE A 346 -3.15 4.67 -11.33
CA ILE A 346 -1.86 4.16 -10.84
C ILE A 346 -1.43 4.92 -9.57
N SER A 347 -1.54 6.25 -9.55
CA SER A 347 -1.18 7.06 -8.38
C SER A 347 -2.08 6.73 -7.17
N ALA A 348 -3.37 6.51 -7.42
CA ALA A 348 -4.31 6.07 -6.40
C ALA A 348 -3.95 4.67 -5.87
N LEU A 349 -3.54 3.72 -6.72
CA LEU A 349 -3.03 2.41 -6.27
C LEU A 349 -1.78 2.53 -5.39
N GLY A 350 -0.83 3.41 -5.77
CA GLY A 350 0.37 3.68 -4.97
C GLY A 350 0.05 4.26 -3.59
N SER A 351 -1.03 5.02 -3.49
CA SER A 351 -1.54 5.56 -2.21
C SER A 351 -2.51 4.62 -1.49
N LYS A 352 -2.65 3.36 -1.93
CA LYS A 352 -3.59 2.35 -1.42
C LYS A 352 -5.07 2.80 -1.46
N ASN A 353 -5.42 3.70 -2.38
CA ASN A 353 -6.78 4.12 -2.68
C ASN A 353 -7.34 3.33 -3.88
N PHE A 354 -7.62 2.05 -3.65
CA PHE A 354 -8.15 1.09 -4.62
C PHE A 354 -9.50 1.50 -5.22
N ASP A 355 -10.43 2.04 -4.43
CA ASP A 355 -11.73 2.49 -4.96
C ASP A 355 -11.58 3.71 -5.88
N GLY A 356 -10.69 4.65 -5.53
CA GLY A 356 -10.33 5.78 -6.38
C GLY A 356 -9.60 5.35 -7.66
N ALA A 357 -8.73 4.34 -7.55
CA ALA A 357 -8.03 3.76 -8.69
C ALA A 357 -9.00 3.13 -9.69
N ARG A 358 -9.90 2.27 -9.19
CA ARG A 358 -10.96 1.65 -9.99
C ARG A 358 -11.81 2.70 -10.71
N THR A 359 -12.23 3.75 -10.01
CA THR A 359 -13.00 4.85 -10.60
C THR A 359 -12.24 5.54 -11.74
N SER A 360 -10.93 5.75 -11.58
CA SER A 360 -10.08 6.39 -12.57
C SER A 360 -9.90 5.51 -13.82
N PHE A 361 -9.65 4.20 -13.66
CA PHE A 361 -9.53 3.29 -14.80
C PHE A 361 -10.84 3.09 -15.56
N HIS A 362 -11.98 3.05 -14.88
CA HIS A 362 -13.30 3.07 -15.54
C HIS A 362 -13.52 4.35 -16.34
N SER A 363 -13.09 5.49 -15.79
CA SER A 363 -13.17 6.77 -16.49
C SER A 363 -12.28 6.76 -17.73
N ALA A 364 -11.08 6.18 -17.64
CA ALA A 364 -10.16 6.01 -18.77
C ALA A 364 -10.80 5.16 -19.88
N LEU A 365 -11.38 4.01 -19.50
CA LEU A 365 -12.01 3.09 -20.43
C LEU A 365 -13.27 3.68 -21.07
N ALA A 366 -14.04 4.47 -20.32
CA ALA A 366 -15.18 5.18 -20.86
C ALA A 366 -14.76 6.26 -21.88
N LYS A 367 -13.56 6.83 -21.72
CA LYS A 367 -13.03 7.81 -22.66
C LYS A 367 -12.51 7.15 -23.94
N ASP A 368 -11.71 6.10 -23.81
CA ASP A 368 -11.20 5.33 -24.94
C ASP A 368 -11.42 3.83 -24.72
N PRO A 369 -12.55 3.30 -25.23
CA PRO A 369 -12.86 1.87 -25.11
C PRO A 369 -11.89 0.95 -25.84
N ALA A 370 -11.00 1.48 -26.69
CA ALA A 370 -10.00 0.71 -27.44
C ALA A 370 -8.61 0.78 -26.81
N ASP A 371 -8.41 1.59 -25.75
CA ASP A 371 -7.15 1.69 -25.03
C ASP A 371 -6.89 0.41 -24.23
N ALA A 372 -5.83 -0.32 -24.59
CA ALA A 372 -5.51 -1.61 -24.02
C ALA A 372 -5.14 -1.54 -22.54
N ASP A 373 -4.50 -0.46 -22.10
CA ASP A 373 -4.10 -0.26 -20.71
C ASP A 373 -5.33 0.10 -19.86
N ALA A 374 -6.21 0.96 -20.36
CA ALA A 374 -7.48 1.28 -19.68
C ALA A 374 -8.35 0.03 -19.53
N MET A 375 -8.49 -0.78 -20.60
CA MET A 375 -9.19 -2.05 -20.56
C MET A 375 -8.60 -2.99 -19.51
N ALA A 376 -7.29 -3.17 -19.54
CA ALA A 376 -6.56 -4.05 -18.63
C ALA A 376 -6.70 -3.66 -17.15
N TRP A 377 -6.37 -2.41 -16.81
CA TRP A 377 -6.43 -1.92 -15.44
C TRP A 377 -7.87 -1.90 -14.90
N SER A 378 -8.85 -1.51 -15.73
CA SER A 378 -10.26 -1.57 -15.34
C SER A 378 -10.71 -3.01 -15.07
N ALA A 379 -10.33 -3.95 -15.93
CA ALA A 379 -10.68 -5.37 -15.76
C ALA A 379 -10.05 -5.96 -14.49
N PHE A 380 -8.78 -5.67 -14.22
CA PHE A 380 -8.10 -6.12 -13.01
C PHE A 380 -8.81 -5.62 -11.74
N MET A 381 -9.12 -4.32 -11.70
CA MET A 381 -9.82 -3.73 -10.55
C MET A 381 -11.26 -4.22 -10.42
N ASP A 382 -11.94 -4.52 -11.53
CA ASP A 382 -13.28 -5.09 -11.49
C ASP A 382 -13.29 -6.56 -11.03
N MET A 383 -12.28 -7.36 -11.39
CA MET A 383 -12.12 -8.71 -10.85
C MET A 383 -11.95 -8.67 -9.34
N ALA A 384 -11.08 -7.80 -8.83
CA ALA A 384 -10.93 -7.60 -7.39
C ALA A 384 -12.26 -7.16 -6.74
N ALA A 385 -13.02 -6.29 -7.42
CA ALA A 385 -14.29 -5.79 -6.93
C ALA A 385 -15.44 -6.82 -6.93
N LEU A 386 -15.28 -8.01 -7.53
CA LEU A 386 -16.26 -9.09 -7.41
C LEU A 386 -16.48 -9.49 -5.95
N SER A 387 -15.43 -9.44 -5.13
CA SER A 387 -15.46 -9.79 -3.71
C SER A 387 -16.30 -8.83 -2.86
N ILE A 388 -16.47 -7.58 -3.28
CA ILE A 388 -17.26 -6.57 -2.54
C ILE A 388 -18.66 -6.35 -3.11
N GLN A 389 -19.11 -7.20 -4.04
CA GLN A 389 -20.48 -7.11 -4.54
C GLN A 389 -21.50 -7.36 -3.44
N THR A 390 -22.63 -6.67 -3.50
CA THR A 390 -23.69 -6.72 -2.48
C THR A 390 -24.09 -8.14 -2.12
N ASP A 391 -24.23 -9.04 -3.09
CA ASP A 391 -24.58 -10.44 -2.87
C ASP A 391 -23.46 -11.22 -2.14
N ILE A 392 -22.19 -10.93 -2.42
CA ILE A 392 -21.04 -11.54 -1.73
C ILE A 392 -20.88 -10.97 -0.33
N VAL A 393 -21.00 -9.65 -0.16
CA VAL A 393 -21.01 -9.03 1.17
C VAL A 393 -22.15 -9.60 2.02
N SER A 394 -23.32 -9.82 1.41
CA SER A 394 -24.46 -10.48 2.04
C SER A 394 -24.15 -11.95 2.39
N LEU A 395 -23.59 -12.72 1.45
CA LEU A 395 -23.17 -14.12 1.69
C LEU A 395 -22.20 -14.21 2.87
N MET A 396 -21.13 -13.40 2.86
CA MET A 396 -20.09 -13.42 3.88
C MET A 396 -20.64 -13.04 5.26
N LYS A 397 -21.50 -12.03 5.34
CA LYS A 397 -22.12 -11.61 6.61
C LYS A 397 -23.20 -12.56 7.10
N THR A 398 -24.09 -12.99 6.22
CA THR A 398 -25.34 -13.66 6.61
C THR A 398 -25.25 -15.17 6.59
N ARG A 399 -24.46 -15.76 5.69
CA ARG A 399 -24.30 -17.22 5.52
C ARG A 399 -22.99 -17.76 6.08
N ILE A 400 -21.90 -17.00 6.02
CA ILE A 400 -20.58 -17.41 6.51
C ILE A 400 -20.30 -16.89 7.93
N GLY A 401 -20.93 -15.79 8.34
CA GLY A 401 -20.81 -15.25 9.71
C GLY A 401 -19.67 -14.24 9.91
N LEU A 402 -19.11 -13.69 8.83
CA LEU A 402 -18.09 -12.63 8.87
C LEU A 402 -18.73 -11.26 9.00
N ALA A 403 -19.10 -10.85 10.22
CA ALA A 403 -19.87 -9.63 10.45
C ALA A 403 -19.16 -8.35 9.94
N GLY A 404 -17.84 -8.30 10.08
CA GLY A 404 -16.99 -7.17 9.65
C GLY A 404 -16.67 -7.15 8.16
N TYR A 405 -17.19 -8.08 7.35
CA TYR A 405 -16.77 -8.19 5.94
C TYR A 405 -16.98 -6.86 5.17
N PRO A 406 -15.95 -6.33 4.50
CA PRO A 406 -16.01 -5.01 3.86
C PRO A 406 -16.96 -4.88 2.69
N SER A 407 -17.31 -3.63 2.36
CA SER A 407 -18.12 -3.28 1.18
C SER A 407 -17.39 -2.41 0.16
N THR A 408 -16.12 -2.08 0.43
CA THR A 408 -15.26 -1.26 -0.44
C THR A 408 -13.91 -1.94 -0.60
N LEU A 409 -13.20 -1.66 -1.70
CA LEU A 409 -11.88 -2.26 -1.93
C LEU A 409 -10.85 -1.73 -0.93
N ASN A 410 -10.95 -0.44 -0.58
CA ASN A 410 -10.08 0.19 0.41
C ASN A 410 -10.17 -0.50 1.77
N GLU A 411 -11.38 -0.80 2.23
CA GLU A 411 -11.55 -1.56 3.47
C GLU A 411 -11.12 -3.01 3.29
N LEU A 412 -11.52 -3.71 2.20
CA LEU A 412 -11.18 -5.12 1.95
C LEU A 412 -9.68 -5.40 1.95
N LEU A 413 -8.91 -4.54 1.29
CA LEU A 413 -7.46 -4.66 1.14
C LEU A 413 -6.68 -3.94 2.26
N SER A 414 -7.37 -3.51 3.32
CA SER A 414 -6.76 -2.98 4.53
C SER A 414 -6.85 -3.99 5.68
N ASP A 415 -6.12 -3.69 6.75
CA ASP A 415 -6.19 -4.38 8.04
C ASP A 415 -7.38 -3.91 8.92
N THR A 416 -8.13 -2.89 8.50
CA THR A 416 -9.11 -2.21 9.35
C THR A 416 -10.32 -3.05 9.77
N TRP A 417 -10.62 -4.12 9.03
CA TRP A 417 -11.72 -5.05 9.32
C TRP A 417 -11.27 -6.33 10.04
N PHE A 418 -9.98 -6.38 10.38
CA PHE A 418 -9.41 -7.29 11.37
C PHE A 418 -9.40 -6.57 12.73
N ASP A 419 -9.43 -7.33 13.84
CA ASP A 419 -9.38 -6.71 15.18
C ASP A 419 -7.99 -6.06 15.36
N GLN A 420 -7.94 -4.78 15.72
CA GLN A 420 -6.84 -3.80 15.47
C GLN A 420 -5.50 -4.08 16.17
N THR A 421 -5.20 -5.31 16.58
CA THR A 421 -3.93 -5.71 17.17
C THR A 421 -3.15 -6.60 16.22
N TRP A 422 -2.81 -6.06 15.04
CA TRP A 422 -1.71 -6.61 14.25
C TRP A 422 -0.42 -6.29 14.99
N TYR A 423 0.14 -7.25 15.71
CA TYR A 423 1.54 -7.13 16.07
C TYR A 423 2.32 -7.15 14.75
N GLY A 424 3.12 -6.12 14.53
CA GLY A 424 3.97 -5.99 13.34
C GLY A 424 5.00 -7.12 13.25
N THR A 425 4.58 -8.28 12.78
CA THR A 425 5.45 -9.33 12.24
C THR A 425 5.60 -9.08 10.74
N SER A 426 6.17 -7.93 10.39
CA SER A 426 6.99 -7.88 9.18
C SER A 426 8.35 -8.44 9.58
N GLU A 427 8.48 -9.76 9.47
CA GLU A 427 9.65 -10.50 9.03
C GLU A 427 9.42 -11.95 9.44
N GLU A 428 8.98 -12.72 8.44
CA GLU A 428 9.25 -14.14 8.30
C GLU A 428 8.39 -15.15 9.09
N LEU A 429 7.38 -15.67 8.38
CA LEU A 429 7.12 -17.11 8.25
C LEU A 429 8.36 -17.87 7.70
N VAL A 430 9.54 -17.60 8.23
CA VAL A 430 10.72 -18.44 8.04
C VAL A 430 10.90 -19.14 9.36
N ALA A 431 10.20 -20.27 9.46
CA ALA A 431 10.74 -21.38 10.21
C ALA A 431 12.06 -21.79 9.55
N ASP A 432 13.12 -21.02 9.78
CA ASP A 432 14.45 -21.56 9.64
C ASP A 432 14.73 -22.36 10.90
N GLU A 433 15.55 -23.38 10.70
CA GLU A 433 15.82 -24.57 11.50
C GLU A 433 16.26 -24.33 12.97
N TYR A 434 16.15 -23.11 13.53
CA TYR A 434 16.77 -22.67 14.78
C TYR A 434 15.92 -21.79 15.75
N GLY A 435 14.58 -21.91 15.78
CA GLY A 435 13.73 -21.65 16.97
C GLY A 435 13.27 -20.22 17.31
N ASP A 436 12.35 -20.11 18.29
CA ASP A 436 11.53 -18.93 18.65
C ASP A 436 12.28 -17.80 19.39
N TYR A 437 12.42 -16.63 18.76
CA TYR A 437 13.02 -15.43 19.36
C TYR A 437 12.04 -14.27 19.47
N ILE A 438 12.06 -13.54 20.59
CA ILE A 438 11.21 -12.38 20.87
C ILE A 438 12.03 -11.09 20.72
N ARG A 439 11.51 -10.12 19.96
CA ARG A 439 12.12 -8.79 19.74
C ARG A 439 11.77 -7.80 20.85
N GLY A 440 12.75 -7.02 21.31
CA GLY A 440 12.55 -6.04 22.37
C GLY A 440 13.79 -5.25 22.75
N THR A 441 13.79 -4.73 23.97
CA THR A 441 14.90 -3.96 24.55
C THR A 441 15.34 -4.61 25.84
N PHE A 442 16.62 -4.95 25.92
CA PHE A 442 17.25 -5.48 27.12
C PHE A 442 17.86 -4.35 27.95
N THR A 443 17.52 -4.30 29.23
CA THR A 443 18.11 -3.37 30.19
C THR A 443 18.96 -4.13 31.21
N PRO A 444 20.30 -4.01 31.15
CA PRO A 444 21.18 -4.71 32.09
C PRO A 444 21.08 -4.13 33.50
N THR A 445 21.16 -5.00 34.51
CA THR A 445 21.17 -4.62 35.94
C THR A 445 22.29 -5.37 36.67
N SER A 446 22.80 -4.76 37.75
CA SER A 446 23.80 -5.36 38.64
C SER A 446 23.18 -6.25 39.72
N ALA A 447 21.85 -6.32 39.83
CA ALA A 447 21.16 -7.12 40.81
C ALA A 447 21.04 -8.58 40.35
N TYR A 448 21.61 -9.49 41.13
CA TYR A 448 21.62 -10.94 40.84
C TYR A 448 20.24 -11.62 40.92
N GLN A 449 19.20 -10.89 41.33
CA GLN A 449 17.83 -11.39 41.40
C GLN A 449 17.07 -11.20 40.07
N ASP A 450 17.61 -10.38 39.16
CA ASP A 450 17.09 -10.25 37.81
C ASP A 450 17.63 -11.40 36.96
N ARG A 451 16.79 -11.99 36.10
CA ARG A 451 17.15 -13.23 35.38
C ARG A 451 18.35 -13.01 34.46
N TYR A 452 19.21 -14.02 34.38
CA TYR A 452 20.33 -14.05 33.45
C TYR A 452 19.82 -14.43 32.05
N MET A 453 20.12 -13.60 31.05
CA MET A 453 19.58 -13.72 29.70
C MET A 453 20.68 -13.66 28.64
N TYR A 454 20.47 -14.36 27.52
CA TYR A 454 21.32 -14.30 26.33
C TYR A 454 20.60 -13.44 25.27
N ILE A 455 21.30 -12.44 24.74
CA ILE A 455 20.79 -11.48 23.76
C ILE A 455 21.43 -11.75 22.40
N TYR A 456 20.60 -11.75 21.36
CA TYR A 456 20.96 -11.99 19.98
C TYR A 456 20.61 -10.78 19.10
N ASP A 457 21.24 -10.69 17.94
CA ASP A 457 20.85 -9.75 16.88
C ASP A 457 19.79 -10.34 15.95
N LYS A 458 19.31 -9.56 14.98
CA LYS A 458 18.29 -9.98 14.00
C LYS A 458 18.72 -11.13 13.08
N TYR A 459 20.01 -11.50 13.10
CA TYR A 459 20.55 -12.59 12.30
C TYR A 459 20.81 -13.85 13.14
N GLY A 460 20.37 -13.86 14.40
CA GLY A 460 20.59 -14.97 15.33
C GLY A 460 22.01 -15.04 15.91
N ASN A 461 22.85 -14.02 15.70
CA ASN A 461 24.19 -14.00 16.30
C ASN A 461 24.11 -13.54 17.76
N TYR A 462 24.86 -14.22 18.62
CA TYR A 462 24.98 -13.82 20.02
C TYR A 462 25.67 -12.45 20.14
N VAL A 463 25.01 -11.52 20.83
CA VAL A 463 25.51 -10.16 21.09
C VAL A 463 26.10 -10.07 22.48
N GLN A 464 25.32 -10.41 23.51
CA GLN A 464 25.72 -10.25 24.91
C GLN A 464 24.90 -11.13 25.85
N SER A 465 25.35 -11.28 27.10
CA SER A 465 24.56 -11.88 28.18
C SER A 465 24.77 -11.14 29.49
N GLY A 466 23.75 -11.16 30.34
CA GLY A 466 23.80 -10.49 31.63
C GLY A 466 22.50 -10.63 32.43
N ASN A 467 22.54 -10.19 33.69
CA ASN A 467 21.33 -10.04 34.49
C ASN A 467 20.61 -8.76 34.05
N GLY A 468 19.30 -8.83 33.83
CA GLY A 468 18.56 -7.73 33.24
C GLY A 468 17.06 -7.93 33.21
N THR A 469 16.35 -6.91 32.77
CA THR A 469 14.93 -7.00 32.38
C THR A 469 14.80 -6.84 30.88
N PHE A 470 13.93 -7.64 30.26
CA PHE A 470 13.64 -7.56 28.84
C PHE A 470 12.21 -7.09 28.61
N ALA A 471 12.05 -6.05 27.80
CA ALA A 471 10.75 -5.49 27.46
C ALA A 471 10.48 -5.69 25.95
N PRO A 472 9.45 -6.47 25.56
CA PRO A 472 9.06 -6.60 24.16
C PRO A 472 8.71 -5.25 23.54
N SER A 473 9.19 -4.98 22.32
CA SER A 473 8.98 -3.71 21.61
C SER A 473 9.26 -3.86 20.12
N ALA A 474 8.41 -3.25 19.28
CA ALA A 474 8.60 -3.21 17.83
C ALA A 474 9.82 -2.37 17.38
N THR A 475 10.26 -1.42 18.21
CA THR A 475 11.45 -0.58 17.94
C THR A 475 12.72 -1.10 18.62
N GLY A 476 12.59 -2.16 19.43
CA GLY A 476 13.71 -2.81 20.07
C GLY A 476 14.68 -3.43 19.07
N LEU A 477 15.95 -3.54 19.44
CA LEU A 477 16.99 -4.12 18.58
C LEU A 477 17.54 -5.45 19.15
N ASP A 478 17.04 -5.87 20.32
CA ASP A 478 17.52 -7.03 21.05
C ASP A 478 16.56 -8.22 20.85
N TYR A 479 17.12 -9.42 20.66
CA TYR A 479 16.36 -10.66 20.50
C TYR A 479 16.70 -11.64 21.61
N VAL A 480 15.70 -12.35 22.14
CA VAL A 480 15.88 -13.33 23.22
C VAL A 480 15.12 -14.60 22.90
N TYR A 481 15.75 -15.74 23.16
CA TYR A 481 15.10 -17.05 23.02
C TYR A 481 13.93 -17.20 24.01
N GLU A 482 12.77 -17.59 23.50
CA GLU A 482 11.49 -17.61 24.23
C GLU A 482 11.56 -18.37 25.57
N GLY A 483 12.29 -19.49 25.63
CA GLY A 483 12.45 -20.29 26.85
C GLY A 483 13.25 -19.64 27.99
N SER A 484 13.86 -18.47 27.76
CA SER A 484 14.77 -17.79 28.69
C SER A 484 14.07 -16.82 29.64
N VAL A 485 12.79 -16.49 29.39
CA VAL A 485 12.08 -15.40 30.07
C VAL A 485 10.67 -15.84 30.45
N SER A 486 10.34 -15.84 31.74
CA SER A 486 8.94 -15.85 32.17
C SER A 486 8.38 -14.42 32.15
N PHE A 487 7.35 -14.17 31.35
CA PHE A 487 6.65 -12.89 31.37
C PHE A 487 5.68 -12.83 32.56
N ASP A 488 5.39 -11.63 33.04
CA ASP A 488 4.12 -11.38 33.74
C ASP A 488 3.03 -11.40 32.66
N THR A 489 2.40 -12.56 32.51
CA THR A 489 1.45 -12.88 31.42
C THR A 489 0.13 -12.12 31.53
N THR A 490 -0.05 -11.28 32.55
CA THR A 490 -1.30 -10.52 32.72
C THR A 490 -1.53 -9.48 31.62
N ASN A 491 -0.50 -9.12 30.83
CA ASN A 491 -0.59 -8.14 29.73
C ASN A 491 0.08 -8.58 28.42
N LEU A 492 0.53 -9.85 28.31
CA LEU A 492 1.15 -10.38 27.10
C LEU A 492 0.53 -11.75 26.80
N THR A 493 -0.32 -11.80 25.78
CA THR A 493 -0.84 -13.04 25.21
C THR A 493 0.31 -13.72 24.44
N LYS A 494 0.67 -14.93 24.86
CA LYS A 494 1.66 -15.79 24.23
C LYS A 494 1.02 -16.52 23.03
N TYR A 495 1.80 -16.78 21.97
CA TYR A 495 1.42 -17.69 20.88
C TYR A 495 2.61 -18.64 20.56
N ASP A 496 2.74 -19.72 21.33
CA ASP A 496 3.51 -20.95 21.12
C ASP A 496 2.95 -21.74 19.92
N TRP A 497 3.70 -22.72 19.38
CA TRP A 497 3.25 -23.55 18.24
C TRP A 497 2.00 -24.42 18.52
N ASP A 498 1.62 -24.55 19.80
CA ASP A 498 0.38 -25.16 20.28
C ASP A 498 -0.74 -24.13 20.58
N ASP A 499 -0.51 -22.83 20.33
CA ASP A 499 -1.38 -21.75 20.82
C ASP A 499 -2.58 -21.47 19.92
N VAL A 500 -3.64 -22.17 20.24
CA VAL A 500 -4.84 -21.56 20.79
C VAL A 500 -5.17 -20.06 20.44
N LEU A 501 -5.87 -19.81 19.32
CA LEU A 501 -6.58 -18.55 18.97
C LEU A 501 -7.63 -18.13 20.02
N ASP A 502 -7.57 -16.88 20.48
CA ASP A 502 -8.70 -16.24 21.17
C ASP A 502 -9.77 -15.90 20.12
N LEU A 503 -10.79 -16.76 20.00
CA LEU A 503 -11.92 -16.57 19.08
C LEU A 503 -12.73 -15.30 19.39
N THR A 504 -12.49 -14.65 20.54
CA THR A 504 -13.11 -13.39 20.93
C THR A 504 -12.29 -12.15 20.56
N LYS A 505 -11.00 -12.32 20.22
CA LYS A 505 -10.05 -11.25 19.83
C LYS A 505 -9.14 -11.73 18.68
N THR A 506 -9.69 -11.75 17.46
CA THR A 506 -9.01 -12.32 16.29
C THR A 506 -8.10 -11.29 15.63
N THR A 507 -6.84 -11.26 16.07
CA THR A 507 -5.79 -10.35 15.59
C THR A 507 -5.15 -10.74 14.26
N LEU A 508 -5.26 -12.02 13.85
CA LEU A 508 -4.66 -12.56 12.61
C LEU A 508 -5.70 -13.00 11.56
N LEU A 509 -6.95 -13.24 11.98
CA LEU A 509 -8.04 -13.72 11.11
C LEU A 509 -9.26 -12.80 11.24
N PRO A 510 -10.11 -12.70 10.21
CA PRO A 510 -11.37 -11.97 10.33
C PRO A 510 -12.27 -12.54 11.42
N ARG A 511 -12.93 -11.67 12.19
CA ARG A 511 -13.82 -12.10 13.27
C ARG A 511 -15.05 -12.85 12.73
N LEU A 512 -15.21 -14.11 13.14
CA LEU A 512 -16.43 -14.90 12.93
C LEU A 512 -17.44 -14.69 14.05
N GLN A 513 -18.72 -14.67 13.71
CA GLN A 513 -19.81 -14.73 14.70
C GLN A 513 -19.95 -16.18 15.19
N THR A 514 -19.93 -16.44 16.50
CA THR A 514 -20.15 -17.81 17.02
C THR A 514 -21.64 -18.12 17.16
N PRO A 515 -22.17 -19.18 16.52
CA PRO A 515 -23.54 -19.63 16.75
C PRO A 515 -23.70 -20.20 18.17
N SER A 516 -24.81 -19.88 18.84
CA SER A 516 -25.06 -20.32 20.23
C SER A 516 -25.10 -21.83 20.44
N THR A 517 -25.48 -22.59 19.40
CA THR A 517 -25.49 -24.06 19.39
C THR A 517 -24.10 -24.67 19.45
N PHE A 518 -23.05 -23.91 19.14
CA PHE A 518 -21.67 -24.37 19.10
C PHE A 518 -20.78 -23.64 20.12
N ASN A 519 -21.38 -23.10 21.19
CA ASN A 519 -20.65 -22.41 22.24
C ASN A 519 -19.64 -23.32 22.97
N PHE A 520 -19.82 -24.64 22.95
CA PHE A 520 -18.88 -25.61 23.54
C PHE A 520 -17.49 -25.52 22.91
N LEU A 521 -17.40 -25.24 21.61
CA LEU A 521 -16.13 -25.00 20.88
C LEU A 521 -15.35 -23.77 21.38
N VAL A 522 -15.95 -22.94 22.24
CA VAL A 522 -15.35 -21.74 22.85
C VAL A 522 -15.03 -21.97 24.33
N THR A 523 -15.52 -23.03 24.97
CA THR A 523 -15.54 -23.16 26.44
C THR A 523 -14.88 -24.40 27.03
N ASP A 524 -14.55 -25.42 26.24
CA ASP A 524 -14.18 -26.76 26.75
C ASP A 524 -12.82 -26.83 27.50
N THR A 525 -12.02 -25.77 27.53
CA THR A 525 -10.79 -25.75 28.36
C THR A 525 -10.86 -24.80 29.56
N GLY A 526 -11.98 -24.11 29.79
CA GLY A 526 -12.06 -23.06 30.81
C GLY A 526 -11.16 -21.84 30.52
N ASN A 527 -10.57 -21.78 29.33
CA ASN A 527 -9.86 -20.66 28.76
C ASN A 527 -10.52 -20.30 27.41
N PRO A 528 -10.70 -19.02 27.05
CA PRO A 528 -11.30 -18.58 25.77
C PRO A 528 -10.42 -18.86 24.54
N GLU A 529 -9.41 -19.68 24.75
CA GLU A 529 -8.37 -20.02 23.81
C GLU A 529 -8.89 -21.30 23.06
N GLY A 530 -9.08 -21.25 21.72
CA GLY A 530 -9.17 -22.45 20.85
C GLY A 530 -8.18 -22.46 19.66
N SER A 531 -7.60 -23.60 19.23
CA SER A 531 -6.57 -23.68 18.15
C SER A 531 -7.01 -23.19 16.74
N VAL A 532 -6.11 -23.15 15.73
CA VAL A 532 -6.47 -22.88 14.30
C VAL A 532 -7.58 -23.80 13.79
N GLN A 533 -7.62 -25.04 14.28
CA GLN A 533 -8.69 -25.98 13.97
C GLN A 533 -10.05 -25.46 14.49
N SER A 534 -10.09 -24.77 15.62
CA SER A 534 -11.30 -24.19 16.20
C SER A 534 -11.89 -23.08 15.31
N TYR A 535 -11.07 -22.29 14.62
CA TYR A 535 -11.55 -21.30 13.65
C TYR A 535 -12.26 -21.97 12.46
N VAL A 536 -11.69 -23.05 11.91
CA VAL A 536 -12.30 -23.85 10.84
C VAL A 536 -13.61 -24.49 11.32
N MET A 537 -13.66 -24.97 12.57
CA MET A 537 -14.87 -25.52 13.15
C MET A 537 -15.97 -24.47 13.35
N VAL A 538 -15.63 -23.24 13.79
CA VAL A 538 -16.58 -22.12 13.88
C VAL A 538 -17.08 -21.68 12.49
N LEU A 539 -16.21 -21.70 11.47
CA LEU A 539 -16.62 -21.45 10.09
C LEU A 539 -17.65 -22.49 9.63
N LEU A 540 -17.37 -23.78 9.84
CA LEU A 540 -18.28 -24.88 9.51
C LEU A 540 -19.61 -24.76 10.29
N ALA A 541 -19.54 -24.47 11.60
CA ALA A 541 -20.70 -24.23 12.44
C ALA A 541 -21.57 -23.07 11.92
N ASN A 542 -20.96 -21.99 11.43
CA ASN A 542 -21.68 -20.90 10.79
C ASN A 542 -22.35 -21.33 9.49
N VAL A 543 -21.65 -22.05 8.62
CA VAL A 543 -22.23 -22.58 7.37
C VAL A 543 -23.44 -23.47 7.67
N LEU A 544 -23.36 -24.36 8.66
CA LEU A 544 -24.48 -25.24 9.03
C LEU A 544 -25.65 -24.48 9.66
N SER A 545 -25.38 -23.64 10.67
CA SER A 545 -26.42 -22.93 11.43
C SER A 545 -27.12 -21.83 10.64
N ARG A 546 -26.42 -21.17 9.71
CA ARG A 546 -26.96 -20.03 8.92
C ARG A 546 -27.59 -20.45 7.59
N ASN A 547 -27.51 -21.73 7.26
CA ASN A 547 -28.15 -22.35 6.11
C ASN A 547 -29.07 -23.49 6.58
N PRO A 548 -30.09 -23.22 7.43
CA PRO A 548 -30.85 -24.27 8.11
C PRO A 548 -31.68 -25.14 7.17
N ALA A 549 -32.00 -24.64 5.98
CA ALA A 549 -32.70 -25.38 4.93
C ALA A 549 -31.74 -26.11 3.97
N GLY A 550 -30.42 -25.96 4.11
CA GLY A 550 -29.42 -26.48 3.18
C GLY A 550 -28.76 -25.38 2.34
N LEU A 551 -27.93 -25.78 1.38
CA LEU A 551 -26.95 -24.89 0.73
C LEU A 551 -27.44 -24.23 -0.57
N ASN A 552 -28.66 -24.54 -1.03
CA ASN A 552 -29.19 -24.00 -2.29
C ASN A 552 -29.14 -22.46 -2.34
N ASP A 553 -29.65 -21.77 -1.31
CA ASP A 553 -29.65 -20.31 -1.28
C ASP A 553 -28.23 -19.74 -1.28
N ALA A 554 -27.29 -20.35 -0.53
CA ALA A 554 -25.90 -19.89 -0.49
C ALA A 554 -25.20 -20.05 -1.84
N ILE A 555 -25.38 -21.19 -2.50
CA ILE A 555 -24.83 -21.45 -3.83
C ILE A 555 -25.44 -20.48 -4.86
N ASP A 556 -26.75 -20.24 -4.79
CA ASP A 556 -27.43 -19.30 -5.68
C ASP A 556 -26.92 -17.86 -5.48
N LEU A 557 -26.65 -17.43 -4.24
CA LEU A 557 -26.03 -16.12 -3.95
C LEU A 557 -24.62 -16.00 -4.56
N VAL A 558 -23.82 -17.07 -4.54
CA VAL A 558 -22.50 -17.08 -5.19
C VAL A 558 -22.64 -16.95 -6.71
N LEU A 559 -23.61 -17.63 -7.30
CA LEU A 559 -23.89 -17.61 -8.74
C LEU A 559 -24.51 -16.29 -9.21
N SER A 560 -25.33 -15.62 -8.39
CA SER A 560 -25.91 -14.30 -8.70
C SER A 560 -24.95 -13.15 -8.43
N GLY A 561 -24.06 -13.30 -7.44
CA GLY A 561 -23.03 -12.35 -7.06
C GLY A 561 -21.73 -12.53 -7.85
N ALA A 562 -20.73 -13.19 -7.24
CA ALA A 562 -19.36 -13.31 -7.77
C ALA A 562 -19.28 -13.85 -9.20
N TYR A 563 -20.20 -14.74 -9.59
CA TYR A 563 -20.27 -15.29 -10.95
C TYR A 563 -21.49 -14.81 -11.75
N GLY A 564 -22.11 -13.72 -11.29
CA GLY A 564 -23.30 -13.12 -11.88
C GLY A 564 -23.02 -12.32 -13.16
N THR A 565 -23.91 -11.37 -13.43
CA THR A 565 -23.87 -10.53 -14.65
C THR A 565 -22.61 -9.67 -14.74
N ALA A 566 -22.11 -9.19 -13.60
CA ALA A 566 -20.88 -8.40 -13.54
C ALA A 566 -19.64 -9.22 -13.94
N PHE A 567 -19.50 -10.46 -13.43
CA PHE A 567 -18.44 -11.35 -13.87
C PHE A 567 -18.50 -11.65 -15.37
N GLU A 568 -19.69 -11.88 -15.91
CA GLU A 568 -19.86 -12.10 -17.36
C GLU A 568 -19.44 -10.90 -18.22
N ALA A 569 -19.73 -9.69 -17.75
CA ALA A 569 -19.28 -8.45 -18.41
C ALA A 569 -17.74 -8.34 -18.38
N ILE A 570 -17.12 -8.57 -17.21
CA ILE A 570 -15.67 -8.53 -17.05
C ILE A 570 -14.98 -9.60 -17.92
N TYR A 571 -15.47 -10.83 -17.86
CA TYR A 571 -14.98 -11.95 -18.65
C TYR A 571 -14.99 -11.62 -20.15
N THR A 572 -16.11 -11.09 -20.64
CA THR A 572 -16.26 -10.73 -22.06
C THR A 572 -15.27 -9.63 -22.46
N SER A 573 -15.08 -8.61 -21.63
CA SER A 573 -14.11 -7.54 -21.87
C SER A 573 -12.67 -8.08 -21.93
N ILE A 574 -12.28 -8.95 -21.00
CA ILE A 574 -10.94 -9.58 -20.98
C ILE A 574 -10.71 -10.43 -22.22
N MET A 575 -11.69 -11.27 -22.62
CA MET A 575 -11.55 -12.12 -23.81
C MET A 575 -11.36 -11.31 -25.10
N GLY A 576 -11.88 -10.08 -25.16
CA GLY A 576 -11.75 -9.18 -26.30
C GLY A 576 -10.39 -8.51 -26.49
N MET A 577 -9.47 -8.60 -25.52
CA MET A 577 -8.16 -7.94 -25.58
C MET A 577 -7.19 -8.58 -26.59
N ASP A 578 -6.15 -7.87 -27.01
CA ASP A 578 -5.12 -8.39 -27.92
C ASP A 578 -4.05 -9.20 -27.13
N ASN A 579 -3.81 -10.45 -27.54
CA ASN A 579 -2.87 -11.35 -26.87
C ASN A 579 -1.39 -10.92 -26.99
N SER A 580 -1.05 -10.02 -27.93
CA SER A 580 0.32 -9.52 -28.08
C SER A 580 0.69 -8.41 -27.09
N LYS A 581 -0.25 -8.00 -26.24
CA LYS A 581 -0.07 -6.88 -25.31
C LYS A 581 0.41 -7.33 -23.95
N PHE A 582 1.25 -6.49 -23.36
CA PHE A 582 1.70 -6.58 -21.98
C PHE A 582 1.28 -5.32 -21.24
N ILE A 583 0.88 -5.49 -19.99
CA ILE A 583 0.49 -4.42 -19.09
C ILE A 583 1.70 -4.13 -18.22
N ALA A 584 2.30 -2.96 -18.38
CA ALA A 584 3.44 -2.56 -17.57
C ALA A 584 2.98 -2.17 -16.15
N VAL A 585 3.56 -2.81 -15.15
CA VAL A 585 3.45 -2.42 -13.74
C VAL A 585 4.48 -1.31 -13.48
N PRO A 586 4.04 -0.08 -13.16
CA PRO A 586 4.95 1.04 -12.97
C PRO A 586 5.89 0.81 -11.79
N THR A 587 7.17 1.19 -11.94
CA THR A 587 8.18 1.06 -10.87
C THR A 587 7.77 1.77 -9.58
N ALA A 588 7.10 2.92 -9.68
CA ALA A 588 6.55 3.63 -8.52
C ALA A 588 5.51 2.80 -7.75
N LEU A 589 4.73 1.96 -8.45
CA LEU A 589 3.78 1.06 -7.80
C LEU A 589 4.53 -0.10 -7.13
N ILE A 590 5.55 -0.66 -7.77
CA ILE A 590 6.40 -1.71 -7.17
C ILE A 590 7.03 -1.18 -5.87
N GLN A 591 7.65 0.00 -5.92
CA GLN A 591 8.25 0.67 -4.76
C GLN A 591 7.25 0.92 -3.63
N ALA A 592 6.03 1.36 -3.96
CA ALA A 592 4.98 1.62 -2.97
C ALA A 592 4.56 0.36 -2.19
N TYR A 593 4.74 -0.83 -2.76
CA TYR A 593 4.36 -2.10 -2.13
C TYR A 593 5.56 -2.92 -1.62
N SER A 594 6.76 -2.76 -2.18
CA SER A 594 7.97 -3.49 -1.76
C SER A 594 8.63 -2.91 -0.51
N GLY A 595 8.38 -1.63 -0.19
CA GLY A 595 8.95 -0.97 1.00
C GLY A 595 10.47 -0.71 0.95
N GLY A 596 11.12 -0.95 -0.21
CA GLY A 596 12.55 -0.75 -0.43
C GLY A 596 12.86 -0.13 -1.79
N GLU A 597 14.11 0.31 -1.97
CA GLU A 597 14.58 0.86 -3.25
C GLU A 597 14.58 -0.22 -4.34
N VAL A 598 13.88 0.05 -5.45
CA VAL A 598 13.86 -0.81 -6.63
C VAL A 598 14.87 -0.24 -7.63
N PRO A 599 15.77 -1.06 -8.22
CA PRO A 599 16.75 -0.58 -9.20
C PRO A 599 16.13 0.24 -10.35
N GLU A 600 16.84 1.27 -10.82
CA GLU A 600 16.38 2.07 -11.97
C GLU A 600 16.20 1.18 -13.22
N GLY A 601 15.05 1.29 -13.87
CA GLY A 601 14.73 0.53 -15.09
C GLY A 601 14.03 -0.81 -14.86
N THR A 602 13.77 -1.20 -13.61
CA THR A 602 12.93 -2.37 -13.31
C THR A 602 11.51 -2.15 -13.83
N THR A 603 11.11 -2.98 -14.79
CA THR A 603 9.74 -3.04 -15.28
C THR A 603 9.20 -4.42 -14.89
N ILE A 604 8.01 -4.52 -14.31
CA ILE A 604 7.31 -5.81 -14.21
C ILE A 604 6.18 -5.75 -15.23
N GLN A 605 5.91 -6.83 -15.96
CA GLN A 605 4.85 -6.87 -16.95
C GLN A 605 3.90 -8.03 -16.68
N ILE A 606 2.61 -7.79 -16.89
CA ILE A 606 1.57 -8.82 -16.88
C ILE A 606 1.12 -9.00 -18.33
N GLY A 607 1.31 -10.19 -18.90
CA GLY A 607 0.82 -10.47 -20.25
C GLY A 607 -0.70 -10.61 -20.28
N VAL A 608 -1.31 -10.11 -21.35
CA VAL A 608 -2.75 -10.31 -21.61
C VAL A 608 -3.11 -11.81 -21.75
N PRO A 609 -2.28 -12.68 -22.35
CA PRO A 609 -2.57 -14.12 -22.39
C PRO A 609 -2.83 -14.72 -21.01
N GLU A 610 -2.02 -14.38 -20.00
CA GLU A 610 -2.11 -14.83 -18.62
C GLU A 610 -3.43 -14.37 -17.97
N LEU A 611 -3.79 -13.09 -18.15
CA LEU A 611 -5.05 -12.55 -17.65
C LEU A 611 -6.26 -13.28 -18.25
N LYS A 612 -6.20 -13.63 -19.54
CA LYS A 612 -7.24 -14.43 -20.19
C LYS A 612 -7.33 -15.85 -19.63
N LEU A 613 -6.20 -16.51 -19.39
CA LEU A 613 -6.19 -17.84 -18.77
C LEU A 613 -6.84 -17.80 -17.39
N PHE A 614 -6.52 -16.79 -16.58
CA PHE A 614 -7.13 -16.62 -15.26
C PHE A 614 -8.64 -16.41 -15.34
N ALA A 615 -9.11 -15.54 -16.25
CA ALA A 615 -10.55 -15.34 -16.47
C ALA A 615 -11.26 -16.63 -16.96
N ALA A 616 -10.62 -17.41 -17.83
CA ALA A 616 -11.12 -18.72 -18.27
C ALA A 616 -11.20 -19.72 -17.12
N GLN A 617 -10.20 -19.76 -16.24
CA GLN A 617 -10.24 -20.60 -15.04
C GLN A 617 -11.41 -20.22 -14.11
N MET A 618 -11.66 -18.93 -13.89
CA MET A 618 -12.83 -18.49 -13.12
C MET A 618 -14.14 -18.92 -13.79
N LYS A 619 -14.21 -18.91 -15.13
CA LYS A 619 -15.38 -19.40 -15.88
C LYS A 619 -15.57 -20.92 -15.72
N MET A 620 -14.49 -21.69 -15.59
CA MET A 620 -14.56 -23.12 -15.26
C MET A 620 -15.11 -23.33 -13.83
N GLN A 621 -14.65 -22.54 -12.86
CA GLN A 621 -15.19 -22.58 -11.49
C GLN A 621 -16.69 -22.26 -11.46
N LYS A 622 -17.13 -21.24 -12.22
CA LYS A 622 -18.55 -20.96 -12.42
C LYS A 622 -19.30 -22.18 -12.93
N SER A 623 -18.78 -22.85 -13.96
CA SER A 623 -19.40 -24.07 -14.50
C SER A 623 -19.56 -25.15 -13.44
N PHE A 624 -18.53 -25.38 -12.62
CA PHE A 624 -18.60 -26.37 -11.54
C PHE A 624 -19.68 -26.00 -10.52
N LEU A 625 -19.75 -24.72 -10.11
CA LEU A 625 -20.80 -24.24 -9.20
C LEU A 625 -22.20 -24.35 -9.81
N GLN A 626 -22.35 -24.10 -11.12
CA GLN A 626 -23.62 -24.33 -11.82
C GLN A 626 -23.98 -25.81 -11.85
N LEU A 627 -23.01 -26.70 -12.08
CA LEU A 627 -23.25 -28.14 -12.02
C LEU A 627 -23.69 -28.55 -10.61
N LEU A 628 -23.04 -28.04 -9.57
CA LEU A 628 -23.45 -28.25 -8.17
C LEU A 628 -24.88 -27.73 -7.92
N ALA A 629 -25.18 -26.51 -8.36
CA ALA A 629 -26.49 -25.86 -8.22
C ALA A 629 -27.60 -26.54 -9.02
N SER A 630 -27.27 -27.42 -9.97
CA SER A 630 -28.26 -28.23 -10.69
C SER A 630 -28.79 -29.40 -9.86
N TYR A 631 -28.15 -29.71 -8.73
CA TYR A 631 -28.62 -30.68 -7.75
C TYR A 631 -29.30 -29.98 -6.58
N ASN A 632 -30.25 -30.65 -5.95
CA ASN A 632 -30.96 -30.11 -4.80
C ASN A 632 -30.13 -30.30 -3.53
N MET A 633 -29.55 -29.22 -3.02
CA MET A 633 -28.80 -29.17 -1.76
C MET A 633 -29.67 -28.74 -0.58
N THR A 634 -31.01 -28.79 -0.72
CA THR A 634 -31.94 -28.56 0.41
C THR A 634 -31.93 -29.80 1.29
N TYR A 635 -31.33 -29.69 2.47
CA TYR A 635 -31.37 -30.70 3.51
C TYR A 635 -31.15 -29.99 4.85
N PRO A 636 -31.82 -30.36 5.95
CA PRO A 636 -31.71 -29.69 7.25
C PRO A 636 -30.36 -29.95 7.92
N VAL A 637 -29.28 -29.47 7.31
CA VAL A 637 -27.90 -29.68 7.76
C VAL A 637 -27.61 -29.02 9.12
N SER A 638 -28.40 -28.02 9.51
CA SER A 638 -28.34 -27.41 10.84
C SER A 638 -28.67 -28.37 11.98
N ALA A 639 -29.44 -29.43 11.71
CA ALA A 639 -29.80 -30.42 12.70
C ALA A 639 -28.57 -31.24 13.15
N PHE A 640 -27.55 -31.41 12.30
CA PHE A 640 -26.27 -32.02 12.71
C PHE A 640 -25.48 -31.16 13.72
N GLY A 641 -25.82 -29.88 13.86
CA GLY A 641 -25.22 -28.99 14.87
C GLY A 641 -25.73 -29.18 16.29
N SER A 642 -26.71 -30.08 16.52
CA SER A 642 -27.14 -30.48 17.85
C SER A 642 -26.49 -31.78 18.34
N ILE A 643 -25.56 -32.35 17.56
CA ILE A 643 -24.74 -33.48 17.99
C ILE A 643 -23.78 -32.95 19.04
N ASP A 644 -23.90 -33.45 20.25
CA ASP A 644 -23.01 -33.14 21.35
C ASP A 644 -21.66 -33.84 21.10
N MET A 645 -20.66 -33.07 20.67
CA MET A 645 -19.30 -33.57 20.44
C MET A 645 -18.41 -33.47 21.71
N ASP A 646 -18.98 -33.00 22.83
CA ASP A 646 -18.31 -32.66 24.09
C ASP A 646 -18.15 -33.85 25.04
N SER A 647 -18.76 -35.01 24.74
CA SER A 647 -18.65 -36.17 25.63
C SER A 647 -17.23 -36.73 25.57
N ASP A 648 -16.41 -36.45 26.60
CA ASP A 648 -15.14 -37.08 26.95
C ASP A 648 -14.86 -38.33 26.10
N LEU A 649 -14.12 -38.16 25.00
CA LEU A 649 -13.76 -39.21 24.04
C LEU A 649 -13.01 -40.40 24.68
N ASP A 650 -12.68 -40.30 25.97
CA ASP A 650 -11.87 -41.26 26.70
C ASP A 650 -12.65 -42.06 27.77
N THR A 651 -13.92 -41.75 28.10
CA THR A 651 -14.60 -42.55 29.16
C THR A 651 -16.01 -43.06 28.94
N ASP A 652 -16.91 -42.47 28.15
CA ASP A 652 -18.21 -43.11 27.87
C ASP A 652 -18.81 -42.58 26.55
N MET A 653 -18.64 -43.33 25.45
CA MET A 653 -19.31 -43.09 24.16
C MET A 653 -20.84 -43.31 24.21
N ASP A 654 -21.45 -43.38 25.39
CA ASP A 654 -22.85 -43.79 25.56
C ASP A 654 -23.86 -42.71 25.14
N GLY A 655 -23.47 -41.42 25.10
CA GLY A 655 -24.37 -40.30 24.76
C GLY A 655 -24.40 -39.87 23.28
N LEU A 656 -23.32 -40.15 22.53
CA LEU A 656 -23.23 -39.83 21.10
C LEU A 656 -24.23 -40.65 20.25
N PRO A 657 -24.43 -41.96 20.49
CA PRO A 657 -25.47 -42.75 19.82
C PRO A 657 -26.87 -42.15 20.05
N ASP A 658 -27.28 -41.88 21.30
CA ASP A 658 -28.62 -41.37 21.61
C ASP A 658 -28.94 -40.02 20.93
N SER A 659 -27.98 -39.10 20.87
CA SER A 659 -28.14 -37.80 20.21
C SER A 659 -28.22 -37.92 18.68
N VAL A 660 -27.42 -38.81 18.09
CA VAL A 660 -27.45 -39.14 16.65
C VAL A 660 -28.75 -39.88 16.29
N GLU A 661 -29.21 -40.81 17.13
CA GLU A 661 -30.49 -41.50 16.99
C GLU A 661 -31.67 -40.53 17.05
N SER A 662 -31.70 -39.63 18.04
CA SER A 662 -32.75 -38.61 18.17
C SER A 662 -32.74 -37.63 16.99
N LEU A 663 -31.57 -37.27 16.49
CA LEU A 663 -31.41 -36.42 15.31
C LEU A 663 -31.98 -37.09 14.05
N MET A 664 -31.54 -38.31 13.77
CA MET A 664 -32.03 -39.12 12.64
C MET A 664 -33.55 -39.33 12.73
N ALA A 665 -34.10 -39.56 13.93
CA ALA A 665 -35.55 -39.69 14.13
C ALA A 665 -36.35 -38.39 13.88
N SER A 666 -35.70 -37.23 13.93
CA SER A 666 -36.33 -35.91 13.81
C SER A 666 -36.18 -35.26 12.44
N THR A 667 -35.35 -35.84 11.56
CA THR A 667 -35.08 -35.33 10.22
C THR A 667 -35.69 -36.25 9.16
N PRO A 668 -36.26 -35.71 8.07
CA PRO A 668 -36.71 -36.53 6.97
C PRO A 668 -35.51 -37.26 6.32
N ASN A 669 -35.76 -38.43 5.76
CA ASN A 669 -34.72 -39.13 5.03
C ASN A 669 -34.25 -38.31 3.80
N PRO A 670 -33.00 -38.50 3.34
CA PRO A 670 -32.46 -37.72 2.23
C PRO A 670 -33.22 -37.86 0.90
N VAL A 671 -33.84 -39.02 0.63
CA VAL A 671 -34.61 -39.26 -0.61
C VAL A 671 -35.94 -38.52 -0.58
N GLU A 672 -36.69 -38.57 0.53
CA GLU A 672 -37.94 -37.80 0.71
C GLU A 672 -37.67 -36.28 0.67
N ALA A 673 -36.58 -35.84 1.30
CA ALA A 673 -36.13 -34.45 1.24
C ALA A 673 -35.68 -34.02 -0.18
N GLY A 674 -35.52 -34.99 -1.09
CA GLY A 674 -35.03 -34.77 -2.45
C GLY A 674 -33.58 -34.31 -2.49
N PHE A 675 -32.78 -34.59 -1.46
CA PHE A 675 -31.36 -34.22 -1.40
C PHE A 675 -30.57 -34.88 -2.52
N LEU A 676 -29.66 -34.14 -3.15
CA LEU A 676 -28.98 -34.50 -4.39
C LEU A 676 -29.92 -34.86 -5.55
N GLY A 677 -31.24 -34.60 -5.44
CA GLY A 677 -32.19 -34.78 -6.52
C GLY A 677 -31.93 -33.81 -7.68
N ASP A 678 -32.57 -34.06 -8.82
CA ASP A 678 -32.52 -33.11 -9.95
C ASP A 678 -33.26 -31.81 -9.57
N ARG A 679 -32.53 -30.71 -9.52
CA ARG A 679 -33.09 -29.39 -9.21
C ARG A 679 -33.37 -28.58 -10.48
N SER A 680 -32.46 -28.63 -11.45
CA SER A 680 -32.58 -27.82 -12.68
C SER A 680 -31.71 -28.34 -13.83
N GLN A 681 -32.34 -29.00 -14.81
CA GLN A 681 -31.70 -29.35 -16.07
C GLN A 681 -31.25 -28.11 -16.88
N THR A 682 -31.94 -26.98 -16.74
CA THR A 682 -31.53 -25.70 -17.35
C THR A 682 -30.20 -25.23 -16.78
N THR A 683 -30.01 -25.31 -15.46
CA THR A 683 -28.77 -24.93 -14.80
C THR A 683 -27.62 -25.88 -15.18
N ARG A 684 -27.91 -27.18 -15.33
CA ARG A 684 -26.96 -28.18 -15.82
C ARG A 684 -26.50 -27.90 -17.26
N THR A 685 -27.43 -27.48 -18.11
CA THR A 685 -27.13 -27.06 -19.49
C THR A 685 -26.30 -25.77 -19.49
N ALA A 686 -26.61 -24.81 -18.61
CA ALA A 686 -25.80 -23.61 -18.43
C ALA A 686 -24.38 -23.93 -17.97
N ALA A 687 -24.19 -24.89 -17.05
CA ALA A 687 -22.89 -25.41 -16.66
C ALA A 687 -22.11 -25.92 -17.88
N LYS A 688 -22.73 -26.79 -18.68
CA LYS A 688 -22.13 -27.30 -19.93
C LYS A 688 -21.66 -26.17 -20.84
N THR A 689 -22.54 -25.19 -21.08
CA THR A 689 -22.22 -24.03 -21.92
C THR A 689 -21.06 -23.21 -21.35
N SER A 690 -21.04 -22.97 -20.04
CA SER A 690 -19.94 -22.24 -19.38
C SER A 690 -18.61 -22.99 -19.49
N MET A 691 -18.59 -24.30 -19.29
CA MET A 691 -17.37 -25.12 -19.42
C MET A 691 -16.83 -25.08 -20.85
N LEU A 692 -17.70 -25.31 -21.84
CA LEU A 692 -17.29 -25.27 -23.24
C LEU A 692 -16.76 -23.89 -23.65
N ALA A 693 -17.42 -22.82 -23.21
CA ALA A 693 -16.96 -21.45 -23.44
C ALA A 693 -15.60 -21.17 -22.79
N ALA A 694 -15.35 -21.70 -21.59
CA ALA A 694 -14.06 -21.56 -20.91
C ALA A 694 -12.94 -22.32 -21.63
N LEU A 695 -13.20 -23.56 -22.06
CA LEU A 695 -12.23 -24.38 -22.79
C LEU A 695 -11.88 -23.78 -24.16
N ASP A 696 -12.88 -23.26 -24.89
CA ASP A 696 -12.66 -22.56 -26.16
C ASP A 696 -11.81 -21.30 -25.96
N ALA A 697 -12.07 -20.55 -24.88
CA ALA A 697 -11.33 -19.34 -24.53
C ALA A 697 -9.84 -19.58 -24.22
N LEU A 698 -9.43 -20.79 -23.85
CA LEU A 698 -8.01 -21.13 -23.63
C LEU A 698 -7.20 -21.17 -24.92
N ALA A 699 -7.82 -21.48 -26.07
CA ALA A 699 -7.09 -21.83 -27.28
C ALA A 699 -6.22 -20.68 -27.82
N SER A 700 -6.76 -19.46 -27.80
CA SER A 700 -6.07 -18.26 -28.29
C SER A 700 -4.90 -17.83 -27.40
N PRO A 701 -5.05 -17.63 -26.06
CA PRO A 701 -3.95 -17.25 -25.18
C PRO A 701 -2.85 -18.32 -25.11
N LEU A 702 -3.18 -19.61 -25.04
CA LEU A 702 -2.16 -20.68 -25.05
C LEU A 702 -1.34 -20.72 -26.36
N THR A 703 -1.90 -20.23 -27.47
CA THR A 703 -1.14 -20.10 -28.73
C THR A 703 -0.16 -18.92 -28.69
N ALA A 704 -0.47 -17.88 -27.93
CA ALA A 704 0.39 -16.69 -27.79
C ALA A 704 1.58 -16.93 -26.84
N MET A 705 1.45 -17.89 -25.92
CA MET A 705 2.48 -18.30 -24.95
C MET A 705 3.62 -19.10 -25.61
N THR A 706 4.40 -18.42 -26.45
CA THR A 706 5.59 -18.98 -27.11
C THR A 706 6.82 -18.91 -26.20
N GLU A 707 7.89 -19.61 -26.57
CA GLU A 707 9.19 -19.50 -25.89
C GLU A 707 9.66 -18.03 -25.80
N ALA A 708 9.46 -17.24 -26.86
CA ALA A 708 9.79 -15.81 -26.86
C ALA A 708 8.95 -14.99 -25.86
N HIS A 709 7.66 -15.32 -25.71
CA HIS A 709 6.76 -14.68 -24.74
C HIS A 709 7.23 -14.95 -23.30
N PHE A 710 7.57 -16.19 -22.98
CA PHE A 710 8.09 -16.54 -21.65
C PHE A 710 9.47 -15.93 -21.38
N LYS A 711 10.35 -15.85 -22.39
CA LYS A 711 11.63 -15.13 -22.26
C LYS A 711 11.44 -13.65 -21.95
N GLU A 712 10.53 -12.98 -22.66
CA GLU A 712 10.21 -11.57 -22.41
C GLU A 712 9.71 -11.36 -20.98
N LEU A 713 8.93 -12.30 -20.42
CA LEU A 713 8.48 -12.27 -19.03
C LEU A 713 9.62 -12.50 -18.01
N VAL A 714 10.52 -13.45 -18.27
CA VAL A 714 11.59 -13.85 -17.34
C VAL A 714 12.76 -12.85 -17.34
N THR A 715 13.25 -12.41 -18.51
CA THR A 715 14.35 -11.44 -18.63
C THR A 715 14.01 -10.12 -17.94
N VAL A 716 12.74 -9.71 -18.01
CA VAL A 716 12.21 -8.50 -17.36
C VAL A 716 12.21 -8.65 -15.82
N SER A 717 11.92 -9.84 -15.31
CA SER A 717 11.89 -10.17 -13.87
C SER A 717 13.29 -10.33 -13.25
N ALA A 718 14.28 -10.83 -14.02
CA ALA A 718 15.65 -11.06 -13.56
C ALA A 718 16.44 -9.76 -13.31
N SER A 719 16.11 -8.68 -14.03
CA SER A 719 16.75 -7.35 -13.87
C SER A 719 16.30 -6.57 -12.62
N ALA A 720 15.31 -7.09 -11.88
CA ALA A 720 14.59 -6.40 -10.82
C ALA A 720 15.14 -6.61 -9.40
N PHE A 721 15.91 -7.69 -9.18
CA PHE A 721 16.32 -8.13 -7.85
C PHE A 721 17.78 -8.59 -7.87
N GLU A 722 18.60 -8.13 -6.91
CA GLU A 722 19.93 -8.72 -6.66
C GLU A 722 19.73 -10.15 -6.12
N TYR A 723 19.82 -11.14 -6.99
CA TYR A 723 19.79 -12.54 -6.60
C TYR A 723 21.20 -13.05 -6.22
N PRO A 724 21.32 -13.97 -5.25
CA PRO A 724 22.54 -14.74 -5.03
C PRO A 724 22.97 -15.47 -6.31
N GLN A 725 24.28 -15.69 -6.49
CA GLN A 725 24.84 -16.25 -7.73
C GLN A 725 24.19 -17.57 -8.19
N ASP A 726 23.71 -18.38 -7.24
CA ASP A 726 23.01 -19.65 -7.51
C ASP A 726 21.64 -19.46 -8.21
N TYR A 727 20.95 -18.32 -7.98
CA TYR A 727 19.71 -17.96 -8.69
C TYR A 727 20.00 -17.40 -10.08
N LEU A 728 21.14 -16.70 -10.27
CA LEU A 728 21.60 -16.24 -11.58
C LEU A 728 21.98 -17.41 -12.49
N ASP A 729 22.41 -18.54 -11.94
CA ASP A 729 22.66 -19.78 -12.69
C ASP A 729 21.36 -20.49 -13.13
N ILE A 730 20.26 -20.35 -12.36
CA ILE A 730 18.90 -20.78 -12.75
C ILE A 730 18.33 -19.87 -13.85
N ILE A 731 18.56 -18.56 -13.74
CA ILE A 731 18.23 -17.56 -14.75
C ILE A 731 19.08 -17.78 -16.03
N ALA A 732 20.33 -18.23 -15.92
CA ALA A 732 21.13 -18.62 -17.08
C ALA A 732 20.60 -19.89 -17.82
N ALA A 733 19.68 -20.64 -17.22
CA ALA A 733 18.92 -21.72 -17.84
C ALA A 733 17.58 -21.26 -18.48
N GLU A 734 17.37 -19.94 -18.62
CA GLU A 734 16.19 -19.26 -19.17
C GLU A 734 15.62 -19.89 -20.45
N ASP A 735 16.48 -20.37 -21.35
CA ASP A 735 16.08 -20.99 -22.62
C ASP A 735 15.34 -22.32 -22.42
N GLU A 736 15.79 -23.16 -21.49
CA GLU A 736 15.21 -24.49 -21.25
C GLU A 736 13.86 -24.38 -20.52
N VAL A 737 13.78 -23.48 -19.53
CA VAL A 737 12.54 -23.22 -18.78
C VAL A 737 11.47 -22.59 -19.66
N ALA A 738 11.83 -21.58 -20.48
CA ALA A 738 10.88 -20.94 -21.39
C ALA A 738 10.39 -21.89 -22.50
N LEU A 739 11.28 -22.75 -23.00
CA LEU A 739 10.91 -23.79 -23.98
C LEU A 739 9.94 -24.80 -23.35
N GLN A 740 10.26 -25.30 -22.16
CA GLN A 740 9.41 -26.27 -21.45
C GLN A 740 8.01 -25.69 -21.15
N ALA A 741 7.93 -24.42 -20.75
CA ALA A 741 6.66 -23.73 -20.52
C ALA A 741 5.83 -23.59 -21.81
N ALA A 742 6.48 -23.28 -22.94
CA ALA A 742 5.81 -23.22 -24.25
C ALA A 742 5.31 -24.61 -24.71
N GLU A 743 6.07 -25.67 -24.45
CA GLU A 743 5.63 -27.05 -24.72
C GLU A 743 4.41 -27.43 -23.89
N TYR A 744 4.40 -27.08 -22.60
CA TYR A 744 3.23 -27.28 -21.74
C TYR A 744 2.00 -26.52 -22.24
N ALA A 745 2.16 -25.29 -22.75
CA ALA A 745 1.04 -24.53 -23.32
C ALA A 745 0.43 -25.24 -24.55
N VAL A 746 1.26 -25.85 -25.40
CA VAL A 746 0.80 -26.66 -26.55
C VAL A 746 0.04 -27.91 -26.09
N GLN A 747 0.57 -28.62 -25.10
CA GLN A 747 -0.07 -29.81 -24.52
C GLN A 747 -1.42 -29.46 -23.88
N ALA A 748 -1.45 -28.43 -23.03
CA ALA A 748 -2.67 -27.96 -22.37
C ALA A 748 -3.76 -27.57 -23.38
N LYS A 749 -3.39 -26.93 -24.50
CA LYS A 749 -4.31 -26.60 -25.58
C LYS A 749 -4.91 -27.84 -26.24
N ALA A 750 -4.09 -28.86 -26.48
CA ALA A 750 -4.55 -30.13 -27.06
C ALA A 750 -5.51 -30.85 -26.11
N GLU A 751 -5.19 -30.91 -24.81
CA GLU A 751 -6.06 -31.51 -23.80
C GLU A 751 -7.38 -30.76 -23.63
N ALA A 752 -7.35 -29.42 -23.62
CA ALA A 752 -8.57 -28.61 -23.57
C ALA A 752 -9.50 -28.89 -24.76
N ALA A 753 -8.95 -29.06 -25.96
CA ALA A 753 -9.73 -29.40 -27.16
C ALA A 753 -10.32 -30.82 -27.10
N LYS A 754 -9.57 -31.80 -26.58
CA LYS A 754 -10.07 -33.17 -26.33
C LYS A 754 -11.25 -33.13 -25.34
N LEU A 755 -11.09 -32.44 -24.22
CA LEU A 755 -12.13 -32.30 -23.20
C LEU A 755 -13.39 -31.60 -23.74
N ALA A 756 -13.23 -30.52 -24.52
CA ALA A 756 -14.36 -29.83 -25.14
C ALA A 756 -15.14 -30.73 -26.11
N THR A 757 -14.42 -31.54 -26.89
CA THR A 757 -15.01 -32.54 -27.79
C THR A 757 -15.78 -33.60 -27.01
N ALA A 758 -15.18 -34.14 -25.95
CA ALA A 758 -15.80 -35.14 -25.09
C ALA A 758 -17.09 -34.61 -24.44
N ILE A 759 -17.06 -33.42 -23.82
CA ILE A 759 -18.25 -32.79 -23.21
C ILE A 759 -19.37 -32.56 -24.24
N SER A 760 -19.02 -32.26 -25.49
CA SER A 760 -19.99 -32.02 -26.57
C SER A 760 -20.72 -33.29 -27.05
N GLY A 761 -20.38 -34.47 -26.51
CA GLY A 761 -20.93 -35.77 -26.91
C GLY A 761 -19.98 -36.59 -27.79
N GLY A 762 -18.67 -36.28 -27.75
CA GLY A 762 -17.62 -37.09 -28.37
C GLY A 762 -17.37 -38.42 -27.64
N THR A 763 -16.33 -39.15 -28.06
CA THR A 763 -15.91 -40.40 -27.40
C THR A 763 -15.44 -40.14 -25.97
N ALA A 764 -15.56 -41.14 -25.08
CA ALA A 764 -14.94 -41.12 -23.76
C ALA A 764 -13.41 -40.91 -23.89
N MET A 765 -12.83 -40.17 -22.95
CA MET A 765 -11.41 -39.86 -22.92
C MET A 765 -10.68 -40.88 -22.05
N ALA A 766 -9.53 -41.38 -22.47
CA ALA A 766 -8.67 -42.19 -21.59
C ALA A 766 -8.16 -41.33 -20.42
N LEU A 767 -8.24 -41.86 -19.20
CA LEU A 767 -7.58 -41.30 -18.02
C LEU A 767 -6.16 -41.85 -18.00
N ASP A 768 -5.20 -41.14 -18.58
CA ASP A 768 -3.79 -41.52 -18.50
C ASP A 768 -3.26 -41.15 -17.11
N MET A 769 -3.10 -42.14 -16.23
CA MET A 769 -2.58 -41.92 -14.87
C MET A 769 -1.30 -42.70 -14.53
N ASP A 770 -0.80 -43.58 -15.40
CA ASP A 770 0.39 -44.39 -15.10
C ASP A 770 1.49 -44.28 -16.18
N GLU A 771 2.72 -44.03 -15.71
CA GLU A 771 3.97 -43.96 -16.50
C GLU A 771 4.29 -45.27 -17.27
N ASP A 772 3.59 -46.36 -16.96
CA ASP A 772 3.82 -47.72 -17.48
C ASP A 772 2.94 -48.10 -18.68
N GLY A 773 2.03 -47.23 -19.14
CA GLY A 773 1.30 -47.40 -20.41
C GLY A 773 0.33 -48.59 -20.44
N VAL A 774 -0.19 -49.02 -19.29
CA VAL A 774 -1.21 -50.07 -19.19
C VAL A 774 -2.31 -49.66 -18.20
N ASP A 775 -3.14 -48.68 -18.60
CA ASP A 775 -4.53 -48.62 -18.12
C ASP A 775 -5.43 -47.93 -19.18
N ASP A 776 -6.57 -48.54 -19.50
CA ASP A 776 -7.51 -48.14 -20.58
C ASP A 776 -8.86 -47.74 -19.98
N SER A 777 -8.84 -47.05 -18.83
CA SER A 777 -10.06 -46.53 -18.20
C SER A 777 -10.52 -45.28 -18.94
N SER A 778 -11.71 -45.35 -19.55
CA SER A 778 -12.28 -44.24 -20.31
C SER A 778 -13.32 -43.49 -19.49
N PHE A 779 -13.25 -42.16 -19.47
CA PHE A 779 -14.16 -41.26 -18.77
C PHE A 779 -15.04 -40.48 -19.75
N ASN A 780 -16.34 -40.44 -19.48
CA ASN A 780 -17.36 -39.76 -20.30
C ASN A 780 -17.89 -38.51 -19.59
N PRO A 781 -17.23 -37.34 -19.77
CA PRO A 781 -17.66 -36.10 -19.12
C PRO A 781 -19.01 -35.57 -19.63
N ALA A 782 -19.50 -36.02 -20.80
CA ALA A 782 -20.81 -35.58 -21.31
C ALA A 782 -21.96 -36.06 -20.42
N ALA A 783 -21.81 -37.20 -19.74
CA ALA A 783 -22.84 -37.77 -18.88
C ALA A 783 -23.19 -36.86 -17.70
N LEU A 784 -22.19 -36.13 -17.14
CA LEU A 784 -22.38 -35.15 -16.06
C LEU A 784 -23.39 -34.05 -16.41
N TYR A 785 -23.50 -33.72 -17.69
CA TYR A 785 -24.35 -32.63 -18.18
C TYR A 785 -25.68 -33.12 -18.77
N ALA A 786 -25.79 -34.41 -19.08
CA ALA A 786 -26.96 -34.99 -19.73
C ALA A 786 -28.11 -35.26 -18.74
N SER A 787 -27.79 -35.67 -17.51
CA SER A 787 -28.77 -36.00 -16.48
C SER A 787 -28.21 -35.80 -15.06
N ALA A 788 -29.08 -35.90 -14.05
CA ALA A 788 -28.68 -35.85 -12.64
C ALA A 788 -28.04 -37.17 -12.18
N ILE A 789 -26.87 -37.49 -12.73
CA ILE A 789 -26.19 -38.78 -12.53
C ILE A 789 -25.83 -39.05 -11.07
N PHE A 790 -25.57 -38.00 -10.28
CA PHE A 790 -25.29 -38.13 -8.84
C PHE A 790 -26.54 -38.05 -7.95
N SER A 791 -27.75 -38.14 -8.53
CA SER A 791 -28.95 -38.17 -7.71
C SER A 791 -29.09 -39.49 -6.97
N LEU A 792 -29.65 -39.44 -5.76
CA LEU A 792 -29.80 -40.63 -4.92
C LEU A 792 -30.53 -41.78 -5.63
N PRO A 793 -31.62 -41.55 -6.42
CA PRO A 793 -32.27 -42.63 -7.16
C PRO A 793 -31.44 -43.22 -8.31
N ASN A 794 -30.45 -42.48 -8.81
CA ASN A 794 -29.54 -42.93 -9.86
C ASN A 794 -28.32 -43.66 -9.29
N LEU A 795 -27.92 -43.34 -8.04
CA LEU A 795 -26.79 -43.99 -7.36
C LEU A 795 -27.19 -45.23 -6.55
N PHE A 796 -28.40 -45.25 -5.99
CA PHE A 796 -28.86 -46.29 -5.06
C PHE A 796 -30.22 -46.87 -5.45
N GLU A 797 -30.48 -48.10 -5.00
CA GLU A 797 -31.86 -48.61 -4.97
C GLU A 797 -32.69 -47.81 -3.96
N THR A 798 -33.82 -47.31 -4.44
CA THR A 798 -34.72 -46.42 -3.71
C THR A 798 -36.16 -46.86 -3.91
N THR A 799 -37.00 -46.58 -2.92
CA THR A 799 -38.45 -46.68 -3.01
C THR A 799 -39.03 -45.30 -3.39
N THR A 800 -40.36 -45.16 -3.38
CA THR A 800 -40.99 -43.85 -3.69
C THR A 800 -40.69 -42.78 -2.63
N THR A 801 -40.39 -43.18 -1.39
CA THR A 801 -40.19 -42.25 -0.26
C THR A 801 -38.84 -42.39 0.44
N GLY A 802 -38.05 -43.44 0.19
CA GLY A 802 -36.80 -43.68 0.94
C GLY A 802 -35.80 -44.57 0.21
N PHE A 803 -34.75 -45.00 0.90
CA PHE A 803 -33.81 -45.98 0.35
C PHE A 803 -34.39 -47.40 0.41
N GLN A 804 -33.97 -48.26 -0.51
CA GLN A 804 -34.12 -49.70 -0.34
C GLN A 804 -32.93 -50.20 0.49
N VAL A 805 -33.22 -50.66 1.70
CA VAL A 805 -32.19 -50.99 2.70
C VAL A 805 -32.06 -52.50 2.89
N TYR A 806 -30.83 -52.98 3.00
CA TYR A 806 -30.47 -54.38 3.18
C TYR A 806 -29.71 -54.60 4.49
N GLY A 807 -29.77 -55.80 5.03
CA GLY A 807 -29.05 -56.19 6.23
C GLY A 807 -28.16 -57.40 5.97
N ALA A 808 -27.02 -57.46 6.65
CA ALA A 808 -26.10 -58.60 6.64
C ALA A 808 -25.51 -58.83 8.03
N ASP A 809 -25.04 -60.05 8.26
CA ASP A 809 -24.34 -60.47 9.48
C ASP A 809 -22.83 -60.19 9.36
N TYR A 810 -22.12 -60.10 10.48
CA TYR A 810 -20.66 -60.00 10.53
C TYR A 810 -19.99 -61.35 10.78
N TYR A 811 -18.83 -61.56 10.18
CA TYR A 811 -17.88 -62.58 10.61
C TYR A 811 -17.18 -62.17 11.91
N TYR A 812 -16.69 -63.17 12.66
CA TYR A 812 -15.96 -63.02 13.93
C TYR A 812 -14.71 -62.10 13.85
N TYR A 813 -14.27 -61.71 12.66
CA TYR A 813 -13.12 -60.83 12.41
C TYR A 813 -13.49 -59.43 11.88
N GLY A 814 -14.77 -59.05 11.86
CA GLY A 814 -15.22 -57.71 11.44
C GLY A 814 -15.45 -57.55 9.93
N GLU A 815 -15.40 -58.62 9.15
CA GLU A 815 -15.80 -58.66 7.74
C GLU A 815 -17.31 -58.93 7.59
N ILE A 816 -17.95 -58.37 6.56
CA ILE A 816 -19.41 -58.53 6.33
C ILE A 816 -19.67 -59.85 5.60
N ASP A 817 -20.57 -60.69 6.13
CA ASP A 817 -21.01 -61.92 5.47
C ASP A 817 -22.02 -61.62 4.36
N MET A 818 -21.51 -61.40 3.15
CA MET A 818 -22.33 -61.10 1.97
C MET A 818 -23.25 -62.24 1.52
N SER A 819 -23.13 -63.45 2.09
CA SER A 819 -24.06 -64.55 1.82
C SER A 819 -25.39 -64.43 2.58
N THR A 820 -25.43 -63.57 3.61
CA THR A 820 -26.58 -63.35 4.49
C THR A 820 -27.46 -62.16 4.06
N VAL A 821 -27.07 -61.43 3.00
CA VAL A 821 -27.76 -60.21 2.55
C VAL A 821 -29.24 -60.47 2.31
N ALA A 822 -30.09 -59.75 3.05
CA ALA A 822 -31.54 -59.79 2.94
C ALA A 822 -32.15 -58.40 3.20
N THR A 823 -33.48 -58.28 3.17
CA THR A 823 -34.15 -57.04 3.61
C THR A 823 -33.78 -56.74 5.06
N ALA A 824 -33.33 -55.51 5.33
CA ALA A 824 -32.90 -55.12 6.67
C ALA A 824 -34.02 -55.24 7.71
N THR A 825 -33.65 -55.61 8.92
CA THR A 825 -34.53 -55.65 10.10
C THR A 825 -33.85 -54.97 11.27
N SER A 826 -34.58 -54.66 12.35
CA SER A 826 -33.98 -54.09 13.57
C SER A 826 -32.97 -55.03 14.27
N SER A 827 -32.88 -56.29 13.84
CA SER A 827 -31.89 -57.27 14.31
C SER A 827 -30.69 -57.45 13.38
N SER A 828 -30.62 -56.71 12.27
CA SER A 828 -29.50 -56.79 11.32
C SER A 828 -28.20 -56.23 11.95
N GLU A 829 -27.09 -56.96 11.82
CA GLU A 829 -25.81 -56.58 12.43
C GLU A 829 -25.09 -55.47 11.65
N CYS A 830 -25.34 -55.36 10.34
CA CYS A 830 -24.91 -54.27 9.46
C CYS A 830 -26.06 -53.80 8.58
N ILE A 831 -26.14 -52.50 8.29
CA ILE A 831 -27.10 -51.91 7.35
C ILE A 831 -26.37 -51.62 6.03
N LEU A 832 -26.97 -51.98 4.90
CA LEU A 832 -26.36 -51.89 3.58
C LEU A 832 -27.26 -51.11 2.61
N LEU A 833 -26.65 -50.26 1.79
CA LEU A 833 -27.29 -49.63 0.63
C LEU A 833 -26.76 -50.25 -0.65
N LYS A 834 -27.65 -50.74 -1.51
CA LYS A 834 -27.26 -51.30 -2.80
C LYS A 834 -26.97 -50.20 -3.82
N LEU A 835 -25.82 -50.29 -4.48
CA LEU A 835 -25.40 -49.38 -5.54
C LEU A 835 -26.03 -49.76 -6.89
N LYS A 836 -26.31 -48.74 -7.71
CA LYS A 836 -26.70 -48.90 -9.11
C LYS A 836 -25.51 -48.65 -10.02
N GLU A 837 -25.13 -49.66 -10.78
CA GLU A 837 -23.99 -49.59 -11.71
C GLU A 837 -24.21 -48.58 -12.84
N ASP A 838 -25.46 -48.40 -13.28
CA ASP A 838 -25.86 -47.57 -14.43
C ASP A 838 -25.22 -46.16 -14.45
N SER A 839 -25.16 -45.50 -13.29
CA SER A 839 -24.60 -44.14 -13.18
C SER A 839 -23.07 -44.11 -13.25
N PHE A 840 -22.42 -45.16 -12.75
CA PHE A 840 -20.97 -45.29 -12.83
C PHE A 840 -20.56 -45.72 -14.25
N GLU A 841 -21.27 -46.66 -14.88
CA GLU A 841 -21.07 -47.06 -16.28
C GLU A 841 -21.24 -45.89 -17.25
N ALA A 842 -22.21 -45.02 -17.01
CA ALA A 842 -22.43 -43.85 -17.84
C ALA A 842 -21.25 -42.85 -17.76
N LEU A 843 -20.54 -42.78 -16.64
CA LEU A 843 -19.33 -41.97 -16.45
C LEU A 843 -18.05 -42.69 -16.89
N TYR A 844 -17.98 -44.01 -16.73
CA TYR A 844 -16.79 -44.82 -16.99
C TYR A 844 -17.10 -45.99 -17.94
N PRO A 845 -17.37 -45.72 -19.22
CA PRO A 845 -17.75 -46.77 -20.15
C PRO A 845 -16.58 -47.74 -20.42
N GLY A 846 -16.80 -49.02 -20.18
CA GLY A 846 -15.92 -50.10 -20.67
C GLY A 846 -14.71 -50.48 -19.81
N SER A 847 -14.56 -50.01 -18.57
CA SER A 847 -13.45 -50.45 -17.70
C SER A 847 -13.80 -51.70 -16.86
N TYR A 848 -12.90 -52.70 -16.90
CA TYR A 848 -12.93 -53.93 -16.12
C TYR A 848 -12.55 -53.61 -14.66
N ASP A 849 -13.49 -53.79 -13.74
CA ASP A 849 -13.42 -53.34 -12.33
C ASP A 849 -13.49 -51.81 -12.22
N MET A 850 -14.71 -51.27 -12.08
CA MET A 850 -14.89 -49.87 -11.68
C MET A 850 -14.13 -49.66 -10.38
N PHE A 851 -12.96 -49.03 -10.44
CA PHE A 851 -11.99 -48.95 -9.35
C PHE A 851 -12.60 -48.53 -8.00
N ALA A 852 -13.62 -47.68 -8.01
CA ALA A 852 -14.38 -47.26 -6.83
C ALA A 852 -15.21 -48.38 -6.18
N LEU A 853 -15.69 -49.34 -6.96
CA LEU A 853 -16.51 -50.47 -6.51
C LEU A 853 -15.69 -51.70 -6.11
N THR A 854 -14.45 -51.83 -6.55
CA THR A 854 -13.55 -52.95 -6.18
C THR A 854 -13.33 -53.04 -4.66
N TYR A 855 -13.50 -51.93 -3.94
CA TYR A 855 -13.43 -51.85 -2.48
C TYR A 855 -14.78 -52.05 -1.76
N GLN A 856 -15.89 -52.17 -2.49
CA GLN A 856 -17.22 -52.34 -1.91
C GLN A 856 -17.58 -53.83 -1.77
N PRO A 857 -18.25 -54.23 -0.67
CA PRO A 857 -18.78 -55.59 -0.53
C PRO A 857 -19.65 -56.02 -1.71
N VAL A 858 -19.39 -57.23 -2.25
CA VAL A 858 -20.09 -57.80 -3.41
C VAL A 858 -20.81 -59.08 -3.02
N ASP A 859 -22.08 -59.20 -3.39
CA ASP A 859 -22.85 -60.44 -3.19
C ASP A 859 -22.57 -61.49 -4.29
N ALA A 860 -23.11 -62.70 -4.11
CA ALA A 860 -22.93 -63.81 -5.06
C ALA A 860 -23.55 -63.56 -6.45
N ALA A 861 -24.43 -62.55 -6.58
CA ALA A 861 -25.04 -62.13 -7.84
C ALA A 861 -24.27 -60.97 -8.50
N GLY A 862 -23.17 -60.50 -7.90
CA GLY A 862 -22.34 -59.42 -8.42
C GLY A 862 -22.84 -58.01 -8.06
N ASN A 863 -23.77 -57.87 -7.11
CA ASN A 863 -24.23 -56.54 -6.69
C ASN A 863 -23.30 -55.95 -5.63
N TYR A 864 -23.02 -54.66 -5.75
CA TYR A 864 -22.18 -53.90 -4.82
C TYR A 864 -23.01 -53.16 -3.77
N TYR A 865 -22.49 -53.07 -2.54
CA TYR A 865 -23.18 -52.44 -1.42
C TYR A 865 -22.26 -51.49 -0.65
N ILE A 866 -22.82 -50.38 -0.16
CA ILE A 866 -22.15 -49.51 0.82
C ILE A 866 -22.62 -49.93 2.22
N PRO A 867 -21.70 -50.34 3.11
CA PRO A 867 -22.02 -50.62 4.50
C PRO A 867 -22.17 -49.33 5.33
N LEU A 868 -23.23 -49.28 6.12
CA LEU A 868 -23.59 -48.22 7.05
C LEU A 868 -23.73 -48.82 8.46
N GLY A 869 -23.04 -48.22 9.44
CA GLY A 869 -22.98 -48.75 10.81
C GLY A 869 -22.02 -49.94 10.97
N GLY A 870 -21.67 -50.28 12.20
CA GLY A 870 -20.65 -51.29 12.53
C GLY A 870 -21.10 -52.32 13.58
N ALA A 871 -20.40 -53.45 13.65
CA ALA A 871 -20.63 -54.51 14.64
C ALA A 871 -20.45 -53.96 16.07
N GLY A 872 -21.55 -53.70 16.79
CA GLY A 872 -21.48 -53.33 18.22
C GLY A 872 -22.51 -52.33 18.73
N SER A 873 -23.31 -51.67 17.88
CA SER A 873 -24.34 -50.71 18.32
C SER A 873 -25.73 -51.00 17.73
N PRO A 874 -26.51 -51.93 18.32
CA PRO A 874 -27.84 -52.30 17.82
C PRO A 874 -28.85 -51.14 17.80
N GLY A 875 -28.71 -50.16 18.71
CA GLY A 875 -29.53 -48.94 18.73
C GLY A 875 -29.29 -48.09 17.49
N MET A 876 -28.02 -47.84 17.17
CA MET A 876 -27.63 -47.01 16.03
C MET A 876 -28.06 -47.63 14.70
N ASN A 877 -27.92 -48.95 14.53
CA ASN A 877 -28.41 -49.66 13.34
C ASN A 877 -29.94 -49.55 13.22
N THR A 878 -30.66 -49.61 14.34
CA THR A 878 -32.13 -49.46 14.36
C THR A 878 -32.54 -48.05 13.93
N ALA A 879 -31.86 -47.01 14.42
CA ALA A 879 -32.17 -45.63 14.05
C ALA A 879 -31.75 -45.29 12.61
N ILE A 880 -30.61 -45.80 12.12
CA ILE A 880 -30.21 -45.69 10.72
C ILE A 880 -31.26 -46.35 9.82
N LEU A 881 -31.70 -47.56 10.17
CA LEU A 881 -32.73 -48.27 9.41
C LEU A 881 -34.05 -47.50 9.39
N ASP A 882 -34.50 -47.02 10.55
CA ASP A 882 -35.74 -46.24 10.68
C ASP A 882 -35.68 -44.92 9.89
N TRP A 883 -34.55 -44.20 9.96
CA TRP A 883 -34.33 -42.96 9.21
C TRP A 883 -34.21 -43.17 7.71
N LEU A 884 -33.56 -44.22 7.21
CA LEU A 884 -33.43 -44.45 5.76
C LEU A 884 -34.72 -44.99 5.11
N THR A 885 -35.60 -45.62 5.90
CA THR A 885 -36.83 -46.26 5.40
C THR A 885 -38.11 -45.45 5.59
N LYS A 886 -38.17 -44.58 6.60
CA LYS A 886 -39.23 -43.56 6.76
C LYS A 886 -39.01 -42.45 5.77
#